data_AF-A0A2D6N783-F1
#
_entry.id   AF-A0A2D6N783-F1
#
_cell.length_a   1.000
_cell.length_b   1.000
_cell.length_c   1.000
_cell.angle_alpha   90.00
_cell.angle_beta   90.00
_cell.angle_gamma   90.00
#
_symmetry.space_group_name_H-M   'P 1'
#
loop_
_entity.id
_entity.type
_entity.pdbx_description
1 polymer ?
#
loop_
_entity_poly.entity_id
_entity_poly.type
_entity_poly.pdbx_seq_one_letter_code
_entity_poly.pdbx_strand_id
1 'polypeptide(L)'
;MMPPPGYLPLLAGALPVAMADERRPVGGRRTRVAGFITPVLWVLALASAAGGLLVYRVIVEDGVFYGLPAAPIADRSVAQFGVNTRLELETADGVTRSLQLARDAGVRWIRQEFLWTDLERRKGQYRHETTGLSTWDKYDHIVNTALSQDIRIIARLDRPPEWARPPGSSGTHPPLNFLDFGDFIDDFVRHYRGRITHIQLWNEPNLNNEWGDRPVDPAAYVELLRIGYRRAKEADPNIRVLAAGLAPTLERGDRGLDDLAFLDRMYEHGAKDFFDIASVMAYGLWTDADDHRIAPERTNFPRLVLTRRLMEAWGDASKPIWVSEFGWNSLPDDWQGDASPWGSFSAVEQSRSTVRALARALDEGPFVGVMALWKLRYPGVHADDPTAFFALVDADWQTRPLYDSLREATAVGPLGPGWHQEDHADIRIEGTGQYTFDPAASGQRYWESPIAGTTLRLTFSGTDVELLGPVGPGRGIAEVTIDGVPTLANRLPAGPASRALLDQYRPETLSRQRIPIATGLPDRIHELELIITGRQAADSLGPAVGVDAILIGRTRPLGPYLLAGSVWGAALVALLWRVRRRLRSSLAPLLAPLLGQPGAMGDEEAFAGLLTAPLPNPPPSTRSDRYPPTGLSRWWRGTDRGPLLVAAAAVAAMLLLPGWPALAFAASIGLLVLWRPRTGVYLLILSLPLHARAVQLGLGRVTLPELLWIMTTVAIVARAAWHERGPRWPRSFGGPAVLLIVAAAVATIGAQVPTMALRELRVVVIEPALLLVLIVTLFRGRDDPARLVWTLVAAGVGAGAAALVLGAAGQRLIEAEGVVRLAGPYSSPNHLALFLGRLLPLALALALISAGSRRAIAIFGASVIGAALLFSFSRGAWLASAAGAGVVLIGLLVTGRPTWREALIRPLGSTAGRRTLIISAVVVVSILILGFGLAMGTERLRSVVDPLGGTMALRLQLWQAALRMGLDHPLFGVGPDGFLYTYPAYREGVAWREPFVSHPHNLILDYWLRAGIMGVIALGWLLAAWGRSAWLLIQKHGPARPGTSRSQLIAPGLAGSLTNFVVHGLVDNSYFLPDLAYVCWASAGVLIVLVQHTSTSRPAAKATAPPPAVVESA
;
A
#
# COMPACT_ATOMS: atom_id res chain seq x y z
N MET A 1 46.38 22.78 38.03
CA MET A 1 47.48 22.32 37.15
C MET A 1 47.28 20.84 36.85
N MET A 2 47.66 20.44 35.65
CA MET A 2 47.57 19.12 34.99
C MET A 2 48.06 17.88 35.80
N PRO A 3 47.76 16.64 35.33
CA PRO A 3 47.79 15.35 36.08
C PRO A 3 49.16 14.63 35.98
N PRO A 4 49.45 13.46 36.64
CA PRO A 4 49.00 12.09 36.26
C PRO A 4 48.90 11.05 37.44
N PRO A 5 48.55 9.75 37.21
CA PRO A 5 47.94 8.85 38.20
C PRO A 5 48.90 7.87 38.90
N GLY A 6 48.49 7.40 40.09
CA GLY A 6 49.19 6.38 40.88
C GLY A 6 48.39 5.09 41.09
N TYR A 7 49.11 3.97 41.07
CA TYR A 7 48.68 2.59 41.33
C TYR A 7 49.47 2.02 42.53
N LEU A 8 48.77 1.29 43.42
CA LEU A 8 49.19 0.15 44.29
C LEU A 8 50.20 0.42 45.45
N PRO A 9 50.24 -0.40 46.56
CA PRO A 9 50.23 -1.88 46.55
C PRO A 9 49.56 -2.69 47.73
N LEU A 10 49.53 -4.02 47.47
CA LEU A 10 49.43 -5.30 48.24
C LEU A 10 49.76 -5.29 49.78
N LEU A 11 49.42 -6.23 50.69
CA LEU A 11 48.99 -7.66 50.69
C LEU A 11 48.57 -8.12 52.13
N ALA A 12 47.78 -9.21 52.20
CA ALA A 12 47.79 -10.34 53.19
C ALA A 12 47.03 -10.33 54.55
N GLY A 13 46.38 -11.48 54.85
CA GLY A 13 46.11 -12.03 56.20
C GLY A 13 44.63 -12.30 56.52
N ALA A 14 44.07 -13.48 56.22
CA ALA A 14 43.92 -14.65 57.10
C ALA A 14 42.55 -14.76 57.85
N LEU A 15 41.87 -15.89 57.64
CA LEU A 15 40.61 -16.35 58.25
C LEU A 15 40.87 -17.67 59.00
N PRO A 16 40.15 -17.97 60.11
CA PRO A 16 39.91 -19.36 60.49
C PRO A 16 38.41 -19.70 60.71
N VAL A 17 37.98 -20.74 59.96
CA VAL A 17 37.18 -21.94 60.30
C VAL A 17 36.05 -21.88 61.35
N ALA A 18 34.82 -22.21 60.91
CA ALA A 18 33.95 -23.24 61.53
C ALA A 18 32.82 -23.68 60.58
N MET A 19 32.60 -25.00 60.49
CA MET A 19 31.60 -25.70 59.67
C MET A 19 30.20 -25.69 60.30
N ALA A 20 29.14 -25.65 59.48
CA ALA A 20 27.94 -26.50 59.64
C ALA A 20 27.04 -26.42 58.38
N ASP A 21 26.59 -27.59 57.96
CA ASP A 21 25.78 -27.86 56.78
C ASP A 21 24.26 -27.77 57.09
N GLU A 22 23.48 -27.64 56.01
CA GLU A 22 22.03 -27.90 55.85
C GLU A 22 20.96 -27.07 56.63
N ARG A 23 20.22 -26.20 55.89
CA ARG A 23 18.81 -26.41 55.45
C ARG A 23 18.23 -25.17 54.75
N ARG A 24 17.71 -25.34 53.54
CA ARG A 24 16.98 -24.31 52.75
C ARG A 24 15.55 -24.10 53.27
N PRO A 25 15.00 -22.90 53.05
CA PRO A 25 13.69 -22.79 52.39
C PRO A 25 13.75 -21.93 51.13
N VAL A 26 13.10 -22.43 50.07
CA VAL A 26 12.92 -21.76 48.78
C VAL A 26 11.78 -20.75 48.92
N GLY A 27 12.07 -19.46 48.76
CA GLY A 27 11.03 -18.43 48.65
C GLY A 27 11.57 -17.13 48.06
N GLY A 28 11.06 -16.73 46.89
CA GLY A 28 11.33 -15.40 46.33
C GLY A 28 11.54 -15.35 44.81
N ARG A 29 10.49 -15.65 44.01
CA ARG A 29 10.54 -15.42 42.54
C ARG A 29 9.27 -14.86 41.91
N ARG A 30 8.33 -14.32 42.68
CA ARG A 30 6.99 -13.92 42.16
C ARG A 30 6.73 -12.42 42.00
N THR A 31 7.64 -11.53 42.41
CA THR A 31 7.42 -10.07 42.31
C THR A 31 7.93 -9.40 41.03
N ARG A 32 8.70 -10.07 40.16
CA ARG A 32 9.26 -9.44 38.93
C ARG A 32 8.35 -9.47 37.69
N VAL A 33 7.29 -10.27 37.67
CA VAL A 33 6.43 -10.44 36.47
C VAL A 33 5.50 -9.24 36.27
N ALA A 34 5.04 -8.60 37.35
CA ALA A 34 4.15 -7.44 37.27
C ALA A 34 4.85 -6.16 36.76
N GLY A 35 6.16 -6.01 37.03
CA GLY A 35 6.92 -4.82 36.61
C GLY A 35 7.24 -4.72 35.12
N PHE A 36 7.21 -5.85 34.39
CA PHE A 36 7.60 -5.91 32.96
C PHE A 36 6.40 -5.87 31.99
N ILE A 37 5.22 -6.27 32.45
CA ILE A 37 4.00 -6.34 31.63
C ILE A 37 3.38 -4.94 31.46
N THR A 38 3.47 -4.09 32.47
CA THR A 38 2.88 -2.74 32.45
C THR A 38 3.50 -1.84 31.37
N PRO A 39 4.84 -1.71 31.25
CA PRO A 39 5.45 -0.86 30.21
C PRO A 39 5.15 -1.34 28.79
N VAL A 40 5.14 -2.65 28.56
CA VAL A 40 4.86 -3.25 27.23
C VAL A 40 3.41 -2.99 26.79
N LEU A 41 2.45 -3.07 27.72
CA LEU A 41 1.06 -2.74 27.42
C LEU A 41 0.84 -1.25 27.16
N TRP A 42 1.59 -0.37 27.84
CA TRP A 42 1.58 1.07 27.56
C TRP A 42 2.21 1.40 26.20
N VAL A 43 3.32 0.76 25.83
CA VAL A 43 3.94 0.92 24.51
C VAL A 43 3.02 0.43 23.39
N LEU A 44 2.34 -0.71 23.58
CA LEU A 44 1.36 -1.22 22.62
C LEU A 44 0.12 -0.30 22.53
N ALA A 45 -0.35 0.26 23.65
CA ALA A 45 -1.43 1.24 23.68
C ALA A 45 -1.07 2.53 22.92
N LEU A 46 0.12 3.07 23.17
CA LEU A 46 0.66 4.24 22.47
C LEU A 46 0.88 3.96 20.98
N ALA A 47 1.41 2.79 20.63
CA ALA A 47 1.61 2.38 19.24
C ALA A 47 0.29 2.15 18.49
N SER A 48 -0.75 1.62 19.14
CA SER A 48 -2.09 1.47 18.55
C SER A 48 -2.82 2.81 18.43
N ALA A 49 -2.68 3.72 19.39
CA ALA A 49 -3.24 5.07 19.31
C ALA A 49 -2.54 5.90 18.22
N ALA A 50 -1.21 5.84 18.15
CA ALA A 50 -0.42 6.46 17.08
C ALA A 50 -0.73 5.82 15.72
N GLY A 51 -0.90 4.50 15.66
CA GLY A 51 -1.31 3.78 14.47
C GLY A 51 -2.71 4.16 13.99
N GLY A 52 -3.67 4.33 14.90
CA GLY A 52 -5.02 4.80 14.59
C GLY A 52 -5.04 6.23 14.06
N LEU A 53 -4.26 7.14 14.67
CA LEU A 53 -4.12 8.54 14.23
C LEU A 53 -3.43 8.62 12.86
N LEU A 54 -2.41 7.79 12.61
CA LEU A 54 -1.67 7.73 11.35
C LEU A 54 -2.52 7.12 10.22
N VAL A 55 -3.29 6.07 10.52
CA VAL A 55 -4.23 5.45 9.58
C VAL A 55 -5.35 6.42 9.23
N TYR A 56 -5.86 7.19 10.20
CA TYR A 56 -6.85 8.24 9.94
C TYR A 56 -6.28 9.37 9.07
N ARG A 57 -5.07 9.85 9.38
CA ARG A 57 -4.35 10.87 8.60
C ARG A 57 -4.19 10.45 7.13
N VAL A 58 -3.81 9.20 6.86
CA VAL A 58 -3.60 8.68 5.50
C VAL A 58 -4.91 8.34 4.78
N ILE A 59 -6.01 8.08 5.49
CA ILE A 59 -7.28 7.70 4.87
C ILE A 59 -8.21 8.90 4.66
N VAL A 60 -8.15 9.91 5.52
CA VAL A 60 -9.10 11.03 5.52
C VAL A 60 -8.46 12.37 5.12
N GLU A 61 -7.16 12.59 5.39
CA GLU A 61 -6.50 13.86 5.07
C GLU A 61 -5.65 13.80 3.79
N ASP A 62 -5.40 12.62 3.24
CA ASP A 62 -4.59 12.49 2.02
C ASP A 62 -5.39 13.04 0.83
N GLY A 63 -4.91 14.18 0.30
CA GLY A 63 -5.53 14.89 -0.82
C GLY A 63 -6.21 16.21 -0.46
N VAL A 64 -6.43 16.50 0.83
CA VAL A 64 -7.01 17.78 1.28
C VAL A 64 -5.92 18.76 1.68
N PHE A 65 -5.92 19.94 1.08
CA PHE A 65 -4.97 20.99 1.37
C PHE A 65 -5.52 21.89 2.47
N TYR A 66 -4.73 22.08 3.53
CA TYR A 66 -5.11 22.88 4.68
C TYR A 66 -4.20 24.11 4.83
N GLY A 67 -4.75 25.14 5.45
CA GLY A 67 -4.14 26.44 5.65
C GLY A 67 -4.43 27.40 4.51
N LEU A 68 -3.94 28.62 4.66
CA LEU A 68 -3.97 29.59 3.57
C LEU A 68 -2.79 29.32 2.63
N PRO A 69 -3.03 29.34 1.31
CA PRO A 69 -1.98 29.11 0.32
C PRO A 69 -0.84 30.15 0.43
N ALA A 70 0.41 29.68 0.39
CA ALA A 70 1.59 30.51 0.64
C ALA A 70 1.92 31.48 -0.51
N ALA A 71 1.62 31.11 -1.75
CA ALA A 71 1.92 31.88 -2.95
C ALA A 71 0.81 31.66 -4.02
N PRO A 72 0.62 32.63 -4.94
CA PRO A 72 -0.28 32.42 -6.07
C PRO A 72 0.27 31.32 -6.98
N ILE A 73 -0.64 30.52 -7.51
CA ILE A 73 -0.36 29.59 -8.60
C ILE A 73 -0.95 30.23 -9.85
N ALA A 74 -0.10 30.58 -10.81
CA ALA A 74 -0.54 31.20 -12.07
C ALA A 74 -1.55 30.28 -12.79
N ASP A 75 -2.51 30.87 -13.51
CA ASP A 75 -3.53 30.14 -14.30
C ASP A 75 -4.40 29.14 -13.52
N ARG A 76 -4.42 29.22 -12.19
CA ARG A 76 -5.30 28.42 -11.33
C ARG A 76 -6.68 29.03 -11.18
N SER A 77 -6.78 30.36 -11.08
CA SER A 77 -8.02 31.11 -10.82
C SER A 77 -8.88 31.32 -12.08
N VAL A 78 -8.72 30.48 -13.09
CA VAL A 78 -9.57 30.50 -14.28
C VAL A 78 -10.84 29.69 -14.05
N ALA A 79 -11.89 29.93 -14.84
CA ALA A 79 -13.08 29.09 -14.83
C ALA A 79 -12.68 27.62 -15.00
N GLN A 80 -12.97 26.79 -13.99
CA GLN A 80 -12.43 25.43 -13.92
C GLN A 80 -13.15 24.43 -14.85
N PHE A 81 -14.34 24.76 -15.36
CA PHE A 81 -15.09 23.83 -16.20
C PHE A 81 -14.78 24.02 -17.69
N GLY A 82 -14.24 22.95 -18.30
CA GLY A 82 -14.08 22.84 -19.73
C GLY A 82 -14.60 21.52 -20.29
N VAL A 83 -14.58 21.39 -21.62
CA VAL A 83 -14.99 20.15 -22.31
C VAL A 83 -14.10 19.88 -23.53
N ASN A 84 -13.85 18.60 -23.80
CA ASN A 84 -13.18 18.18 -25.02
C ASN A 84 -14.15 18.19 -26.20
N THR A 85 -13.68 18.66 -27.36
CA THR A 85 -14.47 18.78 -28.57
C THR A 85 -13.80 18.14 -29.79
N ARG A 86 -14.59 17.83 -30.81
CA ARG A 86 -14.14 17.35 -32.13
C ARG A 86 -14.78 18.17 -33.25
N LEU A 87 -14.71 19.51 -33.12
CA LEU A 87 -15.40 20.44 -34.02
C LEU A 87 -14.84 20.38 -35.45
N GLU A 88 -13.60 19.91 -35.61
CA GLU A 88 -12.97 19.65 -36.91
C GLU A 88 -13.62 18.50 -37.68
N LEU A 89 -14.53 17.72 -37.06
CA LEU A 89 -15.35 16.72 -37.73
C LEU A 89 -16.78 17.21 -38.05
N GLU A 90 -17.15 18.40 -37.59
CA GLU A 90 -18.49 18.97 -37.78
C GLU A 90 -18.57 19.87 -39.02
N THR A 91 -19.82 20.12 -39.46
CA THR A 91 -20.15 21.17 -40.43
C THR A 91 -20.13 22.54 -39.76
N ALA A 92 -20.08 23.63 -40.53
CA ALA A 92 -20.06 24.99 -39.98
C ALA A 92 -21.27 25.28 -39.05
N ASP A 93 -22.47 24.83 -39.43
CA ASP A 93 -23.68 24.95 -38.60
C ASP A 93 -23.62 24.05 -37.36
N GLY A 94 -23.05 22.86 -37.50
CA GLY A 94 -22.80 21.94 -36.39
C GLY A 94 -21.90 22.57 -35.32
N VAL A 95 -20.79 23.20 -35.75
CA VAL A 95 -19.87 23.94 -34.86
C VAL A 95 -20.61 24.99 -34.05
N THR A 96 -21.42 25.82 -34.70
CA THR A 96 -22.21 26.87 -34.03
C THR A 96 -23.16 26.27 -32.99
N ARG A 97 -23.89 25.21 -33.36
CA ARG A 97 -24.86 24.55 -32.48
C ARG A 97 -24.19 23.85 -31.29
N SER A 98 -23.09 23.15 -31.52
CA SER A 98 -22.33 22.45 -30.49
C SER A 98 -21.73 23.43 -29.47
N LEU A 99 -21.16 24.56 -29.95
CA LEU A 99 -20.67 25.62 -29.06
C LEU A 99 -21.80 26.28 -28.26
N GLN A 100 -22.98 26.45 -28.86
CA GLN A 100 -24.12 27.03 -28.15
C GLN A 100 -24.59 26.12 -27.01
N LEU A 101 -24.65 24.80 -27.23
CA LEU A 101 -24.91 23.82 -26.18
C LEU A 101 -23.81 23.83 -25.11
N ALA A 102 -22.54 23.96 -25.48
CA ALA A 102 -21.46 24.08 -24.51
C ALA A 102 -21.65 25.33 -23.62
N ARG A 103 -21.92 26.50 -24.22
CA ARG A 103 -22.15 27.75 -23.50
C ARG A 103 -23.34 27.62 -22.53
N ASP A 104 -24.44 27.05 -23.00
CA ASP A 104 -25.68 26.89 -22.23
C ASP A 104 -25.53 25.84 -21.10
N ALA A 105 -24.56 24.91 -21.21
CA ALA A 105 -24.13 24.00 -20.15
C ALA A 105 -23.13 24.61 -19.15
N GLY A 106 -22.81 25.90 -19.28
CA GLY A 106 -21.86 26.59 -18.40
C GLY A 106 -20.38 26.41 -18.77
N VAL A 107 -20.07 25.81 -19.92
CA VAL A 107 -18.68 25.66 -20.39
C VAL A 107 -18.08 27.03 -20.70
N ARG A 108 -16.83 27.24 -20.27
CA ARG A 108 -16.03 28.44 -20.62
C ARG A 108 -14.72 28.10 -21.33
N TRP A 109 -14.33 26.83 -21.31
CA TRP A 109 -13.15 26.34 -22.00
C TRP A 109 -13.49 25.14 -22.87
N ILE A 110 -13.01 25.13 -24.11
CA ILE A 110 -12.93 23.91 -24.91
C ILE A 110 -11.48 23.48 -25.05
N ARG A 111 -11.24 22.17 -24.99
CA ARG A 111 -10.00 21.56 -25.49
C ARG A 111 -10.28 21.02 -26.88
N GLN A 112 -9.69 21.66 -27.88
CA GLN A 112 -9.95 21.41 -29.30
C GLN A 112 -8.66 20.96 -29.98
N GLU A 113 -8.74 19.90 -30.77
CA GLU A 113 -7.61 19.43 -31.58
C GLU A 113 -7.41 20.33 -32.80
N PHE A 114 -6.16 20.67 -33.09
CA PHE A 114 -5.74 21.31 -34.33
C PHE A 114 -4.70 20.39 -34.97
N LEU A 115 -5.17 19.62 -35.94
CA LEU A 115 -4.41 18.53 -36.54
C LEU A 115 -3.31 19.11 -37.44
N TRP A 116 -2.03 18.88 -37.12
CA TRP A 116 -0.93 19.35 -37.96
C TRP A 116 -1.06 18.80 -39.39
N THR A 117 -1.47 17.53 -39.52
CA THR A 117 -1.74 16.90 -40.81
C THR A 117 -2.83 17.57 -41.66
N ASP A 118 -3.80 18.27 -41.04
CA ASP A 118 -4.84 18.97 -41.79
C ASP A 118 -4.37 20.34 -42.25
N LEU A 119 -3.63 21.03 -41.38
CA LEU A 119 -3.15 22.39 -41.57
C LEU A 119 -1.98 22.44 -42.55
N GLU A 120 -0.97 21.59 -42.40
CA GLU A 120 0.28 21.65 -43.17
C GLU A 120 0.51 20.36 -43.97
N ARG A 121 -0.32 20.17 -44.99
CA ARG A 121 -0.30 18.96 -45.84
C ARG A 121 1.02 18.77 -46.59
N ARG A 122 1.73 19.87 -46.86
CA ARG A 122 3.11 19.91 -47.35
C ARG A 122 3.88 20.93 -46.53
N LYS A 123 5.17 20.66 -46.30
CA LYS A 123 6.02 21.54 -45.50
C LYS A 123 5.95 22.99 -45.96
N GLY A 124 5.59 23.90 -45.05
CA GLY A 124 5.43 25.34 -45.24
C GLY A 124 4.23 25.76 -46.09
N GLN A 125 3.27 24.87 -46.40
CA GLN A 125 2.13 25.17 -47.26
C GLN A 125 0.79 24.97 -46.55
N TYR A 126 0.09 26.07 -46.31
CA TYR A 126 -1.22 26.12 -45.65
C TYR A 126 -2.39 26.35 -46.62
N ARG A 127 -2.33 25.70 -47.80
CA ARG A 127 -3.38 25.77 -48.82
C ARG A 127 -3.69 24.39 -49.36
N HIS A 128 -4.96 24.15 -49.67
CA HIS A 128 -5.40 22.96 -50.36
C HIS A 128 -4.86 22.95 -51.79
N GLU A 129 -4.18 21.87 -52.18
CA GLU A 129 -3.56 21.73 -53.50
C GLU A 129 -4.58 21.77 -54.65
N THR A 130 -5.78 21.24 -54.40
CA THR A 130 -6.84 21.11 -55.42
C THR A 130 -7.75 22.33 -55.51
N THR A 131 -8.06 22.98 -54.39
CA THR A 131 -9.03 24.10 -54.34
C THR A 131 -8.36 25.46 -54.18
N GLY A 132 -7.09 25.53 -53.77
CA GLY A 132 -6.38 26.77 -53.45
C GLY A 132 -6.83 27.47 -52.16
N LEU A 133 -7.89 26.98 -51.52
CA LEU A 133 -8.43 27.49 -50.26
C LEU A 133 -7.42 27.32 -49.11
N SER A 134 -7.50 28.19 -48.12
CA SER A 134 -6.63 28.11 -46.96
C SER A 134 -7.01 26.90 -46.11
N THR A 135 -6.01 26.15 -45.63
CA THR A 135 -6.27 25.05 -44.66
C THR A 135 -6.67 25.58 -43.29
N TRP A 136 -6.43 26.88 -43.01
CA TRP A 136 -6.85 27.55 -41.77
C TRP A 136 -8.35 27.84 -41.72
N ASP A 137 -9.05 27.98 -42.85
CA ASP A 137 -10.41 28.54 -42.90
C ASP A 137 -11.39 27.81 -41.96
N LYS A 138 -11.31 26.47 -41.89
CA LYS A 138 -12.15 25.66 -41.00
C LYS A 138 -11.87 25.93 -39.52
N TYR A 139 -10.58 25.99 -39.16
CA TYR A 139 -10.14 26.22 -37.80
C TYR A 139 -10.36 27.67 -37.37
N ASP A 140 -10.22 28.64 -38.28
CA ASP A 140 -10.59 30.04 -38.07
C ASP A 140 -12.08 30.20 -37.78
N HIS A 141 -12.96 29.47 -38.50
CA HIS A 141 -14.39 29.45 -38.19
C HIS A 141 -14.66 28.93 -36.76
N ILE A 142 -14.01 27.84 -36.35
CA ILE A 142 -14.14 27.28 -35.00
C ILE A 142 -13.70 28.29 -33.94
N VAL A 143 -12.52 28.91 -34.12
CA VAL A 143 -11.96 29.89 -33.19
C VAL A 143 -12.86 31.11 -33.06
N ASN A 144 -13.26 31.71 -34.19
CA ASN A 144 -14.10 32.90 -34.19
C ASN A 144 -15.47 32.61 -33.57
N THR A 145 -16.06 31.45 -33.84
CA THR A 145 -17.35 31.05 -33.25
C THR A 145 -17.24 30.86 -31.74
N ALA A 146 -16.20 30.18 -31.25
CA ALA A 146 -16.01 29.98 -29.82
C ALA A 146 -15.83 31.31 -29.07
N LEU A 147 -14.98 32.21 -29.59
CA LEU A 147 -14.77 33.53 -29.02
C LEU A 147 -16.05 34.39 -29.02
N SER A 148 -16.87 34.31 -30.07
CA SER A 148 -18.16 35.02 -30.11
C SER A 148 -19.17 34.56 -29.05
N GLN A 149 -18.92 33.38 -28.47
CA GLN A 149 -19.75 32.79 -27.42
C GLN A 149 -19.09 32.83 -26.04
N ASP A 150 -18.01 33.62 -25.87
CA ASP A 150 -17.23 33.72 -24.63
C ASP A 150 -16.64 32.36 -24.17
N ILE A 151 -16.24 31.54 -25.14
CA ILE A 151 -15.58 30.26 -24.92
C ILE A 151 -14.10 30.38 -25.32
N ARG A 152 -13.21 30.12 -24.37
CA ARG A 152 -11.76 30.09 -24.57
C ARG A 152 -11.30 28.70 -25.04
N ILE A 153 -10.13 28.65 -25.65
CA ILE A 153 -9.62 27.45 -26.33
C ILE A 153 -8.27 27.03 -25.73
N ILE A 154 -8.17 25.76 -25.37
CA ILE A 154 -6.92 25.02 -25.23
C ILE A 154 -6.69 24.29 -26.56
N ALA A 155 -5.76 24.79 -27.37
CA ALA A 155 -5.46 24.20 -28.67
C ALA A 155 -4.49 23.03 -28.49
N ARG A 156 -4.95 21.79 -28.69
CA ARG A 156 -4.10 20.59 -28.71
C ARG A 156 -3.43 20.48 -30.08
N LEU A 157 -2.10 20.57 -30.09
CA LEU A 157 -1.26 20.50 -31.28
C LEU A 157 -0.54 19.14 -31.32
N ASP A 158 -0.88 18.32 -32.30
CA ASP A 158 -0.31 16.99 -32.53
C ASP A 158 -0.57 16.49 -33.97
N ARG A 159 -0.49 15.16 -34.19
CA ARG A 159 -0.81 14.46 -35.44
C ARG A 159 0.02 14.91 -36.65
N PRO A 160 1.32 14.54 -36.70
CA PRO A 160 2.21 14.96 -37.77
C PRO A 160 1.75 14.52 -39.17
N PRO A 161 1.92 15.39 -40.19
CA PRO A 161 1.62 15.06 -41.58
C PRO A 161 2.51 13.93 -42.09
N GLU A 162 2.07 13.25 -43.16
CA GLU A 162 2.79 12.13 -43.75
C GLU A 162 4.24 12.47 -44.14
N TRP A 163 4.51 13.70 -44.61
CA TRP A 163 5.87 14.13 -44.97
C TRP A 163 6.82 14.27 -43.77
N ALA A 164 6.29 14.40 -42.55
CA ALA A 164 7.08 14.59 -41.33
C ALA A 164 7.35 13.28 -40.58
N ARG A 165 6.86 12.13 -41.07
CA ARG A 165 6.95 10.82 -40.40
C ARG A 165 7.34 9.70 -41.39
N PRO A 166 7.81 8.53 -40.92
CA PRO A 166 8.10 7.41 -41.82
C PRO A 166 6.87 7.03 -42.67
N PRO A 167 7.03 6.70 -43.96
CA PRO A 167 5.92 6.25 -44.80
C PRO A 167 5.18 5.05 -44.19
N GLY A 168 3.84 5.10 -44.20
CA GLY A 168 2.99 4.02 -43.66
C GLY A 168 2.99 3.89 -42.13
N SER A 169 3.66 4.79 -41.39
CA SER A 169 3.59 4.82 -39.92
C SER A 169 2.19 5.23 -39.42
N SER A 170 1.95 5.11 -38.11
CA SER A 170 0.76 5.68 -37.47
C SER A 170 0.76 7.22 -37.51
N GLY A 171 -0.43 7.83 -37.53
CA GLY A 171 -0.60 9.29 -37.42
C GLY A 171 -0.22 9.86 -36.05
N THR A 172 -0.01 9.01 -35.04
CA THR A 172 0.55 9.36 -33.72
C THR A 172 2.06 9.17 -33.66
N HIS A 173 2.72 8.86 -34.77
CA HIS A 173 4.17 8.75 -34.78
C HIS A 173 4.81 10.13 -34.55
N PRO A 174 5.77 10.28 -33.62
CA PRO A 174 6.45 11.55 -33.41
C PRO A 174 7.23 11.96 -34.69
N PRO A 175 7.37 13.26 -34.98
CA PRO A 175 8.00 13.70 -36.21
C PRO A 175 9.46 13.26 -36.30
N LEU A 176 9.95 12.98 -37.51
CA LEU A 176 11.35 12.61 -37.77
C LEU A 176 12.32 13.71 -37.34
N ASN A 177 11.89 14.96 -37.48
CA ASN A 177 12.63 16.15 -37.06
C ASN A 177 11.72 17.02 -36.18
N PHE A 178 12.08 17.19 -34.91
CA PHE A 178 11.29 18.00 -33.98
C PHE A 178 11.31 19.50 -34.30
N LEU A 179 12.29 19.98 -35.06
CA LEU A 179 12.29 21.37 -35.55
C LEU A 179 11.13 21.64 -36.50
N ASP A 180 10.71 20.65 -37.29
CA ASP A 180 9.58 20.81 -38.20
C ASP A 180 8.26 21.00 -37.42
N PHE A 181 8.12 20.33 -36.27
CA PHE A 181 7.01 20.57 -35.34
C PHE A 181 7.12 21.95 -34.67
N GLY A 182 8.35 22.38 -34.36
CA GLY A 182 8.62 23.72 -33.85
C GLY A 182 8.23 24.83 -34.83
N ASP A 183 8.49 24.65 -36.12
CA ASP A 183 8.09 25.61 -37.17
C ASP A 183 6.57 25.67 -37.33
N PHE A 184 5.89 24.52 -37.29
CA PHE A 184 4.42 24.49 -37.25
C PHE A 184 3.85 25.25 -36.03
N ILE A 185 4.45 25.07 -34.84
CA ILE A 185 4.03 25.79 -33.63
C ILE A 185 4.24 27.30 -33.79
N ASP A 186 5.37 27.73 -34.35
CA ASP A 186 5.68 29.14 -34.63
C ASP A 186 4.61 29.77 -35.55
N ASP A 187 4.29 29.09 -36.65
CA ASP A 187 3.27 29.53 -37.61
C ASP A 187 1.86 29.54 -36.98
N PHE A 188 1.51 28.51 -36.21
CA PHE A 188 0.24 28.43 -35.49
C PHE A 188 0.06 29.59 -34.49
N VAL A 189 1.07 29.83 -33.64
CA VAL A 189 1.01 30.86 -32.61
C VAL A 189 0.98 32.25 -33.24
N ARG A 190 1.74 32.50 -34.32
CA ARG A 190 1.64 33.77 -35.05
C ARG A 190 0.27 33.99 -35.68
N HIS A 191 -0.33 32.96 -36.29
CA HIS A 191 -1.65 33.06 -36.92
C HIS A 191 -2.76 33.36 -35.90
N TYR A 192 -2.70 32.76 -34.72
CA TYR A 192 -3.71 32.90 -33.66
C TYR A 192 -3.34 33.88 -32.53
N ARG A 193 -2.28 34.68 -32.70
CA ARG A 193 -1.83 35.63 -31.68
C ARG A 193 -2.96 36.53 -31.20
N GLY A 194 -3.17 36.57 -29.88
CA GLY A 194 -4.25 37.32 -29.23
C GLY A 194 -5.66 36.69 -29.33
N ARG A 195 -5.85 35.63 -30.12
CA ARG A 195 -7.11 34.88 -30.23
C ARG A 195 -7.07 33.55 -29.46
N ILE A 196 -5.94 32.84 -29.51
CA ILE A 196 -5.67 31.65 -28.70
C ILE A 196 -4.55 31.98 -27.72
N THR A 197 -4.78 31.73 -26.43
CA THR A 197 -3.83 32.03 -25.36
C THR A 197 -3.18 30.79 -24.75
N HIS A 198 -3.74 29.60 -25.01
CA HIS A 198 -3.30 28.34 -24.41
C HIS A 198 -3.13 27.26 -25.47
N ILE A 199 -1.95 26.63 -25.50
CA ILE A 199 -1.66 25.49 -26.38
C ILE A 199 -1.22 24.29 -25.54
N GLN A 200 -1.62 23.09 -25.95
CA GLN A 200 -1.12 21.82 -25.41
C GLN A 200 -0.25 21.16 -26.47
N LEU A 201 0.97 20.77 -26.08
CA LEU A 201 1.91 20.12 -26.98
C LEU A 201 1.87 18.61 -26.79
N TRP A 202 1.32 17.92 -27.80
CA TRP A 202 1.10 16.48 -27.85
C TRP A 202 -0.02 15.92 -26.94
N ASN A 203 -0.22 14.61 -26.98
CA ASN A 203 -1.20 13.87 -26.19
C ASN A 203 -0.65 12.50 -25.76
N GLU A 204 -0.82 12.15 -24.49
CA GLU A 204 -0.52 10.82 -23.92
C GLU A 204 0.78 10.15 -24.41
N PRO A 205 1.94 10.85 -24.41
CA PRO A 205 3.20 10.27 -24.87
C PRO A 205 3.66 9.08 -24.01
N ASN A 206 3.01 8.86 -22.87
CA ASN A 206 3.21 7.73 -21.97
C ASN A 206 2.46 6.46 -22.39
N LEU A 207 1.68 6.47 -23.47
CA LEU A 207 1.10 5.29 -24.11
C LEU A 207 1.74 5.05 -25.48
N ASN A 208 2.00 3.78 -25.83
CA ASN A 208 2.70 3.45 -27.07
C ASN A 208 1.90 3.81 -28.33
N ASN A 209 0.58 3.59 -28.31
CA ASN A 209 -0.34 3.89 -29.41
C ASN A 209 -0.49 5.40 -29.66
N GLU A 210 -0.20 6.23 -28.66
CA GLU A 210 -0.15 7.70 -28.76
C GLU A 210 1.29 8.22 -29.01
N TRP A 211 2.23 7.30 -29.20
CA TRP A 211 3.63 7.58 -29.55
C TRP A 211 4.09 6.83 -30.81
N GLY A 212 3.18 6.38 -31.68
CA GLY A 212 3.51 5.73 -32.96
C GLY A 212 3.76 4.24 -32.87
N ASP A 213 3.07 3.53 -31.97
CA ASP A 213 3.14 2.09 -31.73
C ASP A 213 4.56 1.59 -31.42
N ARG A 214 5.34 2.44 -30.74
CA ARG A 214 6.73 2.20 -30.34
C ARG A 214 6.89 2.33 -28.82
N PRO A 215 7.99 1.84 -28.24
CA PRO A 215 8.32 2.12 -26.85
C PRO A 215 8.26 3.62 -26.56
N VAL A 216 7.61 3.97 -25.45
CA VAL A 216 7.47 5.36 -25.02
C VAL A 216 8.82 5.94 -24.60
N ASP A 217 9.04 7.22 -24.89
CA ASP A 217 10.33 7.88 -24.70
C ASP A 217 10.15 9.26 -24.04
N PRO A 218 10.26 9.34 -22.70
CA PRO A 218 10.17 10.61 -21.99
C PRO A 218 11.22 11.63 -22.42
N ALA A 219 12.44 11.19 -22.75
CA ALA A 219 13.53 12.10 -23.16
C ALA A 219 13.22 12.74 -24.51
N ALA A 220 12.78 11.94 -25.48
CA ALA A 220 12.36 12.44 -26.78
C ALA A 220 11.14 13.37 -26.67
N TYR A 221 10.17 13.03 -25.81
CA TYR A 221 9.05 13.92 -25.55
C TYR A 221 9.49 15.27 -24.96
N VAL A 222 10.43 15.29 -24.02
CA VAL A 222 10.96 16.54 -23.44
C VAL A 222 11.71 17.37 -24.47
N GLU A 223 12.42 16.75 -25.42
CA GLU A 223 13.04 17.47 -26.55
C GLU A 223 11.98 18.16 -27.43
N LEU A 224 10.94 17.42 -27.81
CA LEU A 224 9.81 17.94 -28.59
C LEU A 224 9.11 19.09 -27.85
N LEU A 225 8.85 18.92 -26.54
CA LEU A 225 8.27 19.93 -25.67
C LEU A 225 9.16 21.18 -25.58
N ARG A 226 10.48 21.01 -25.40
CA ARG A 226 11.44 22.12 -25.32
C ARG A 226 11.50 22.94 -26.61
N ILE A 227 11.54 22.28 -27.76
CA ILE A 227 11.54 22.96 -29.06
C ILE A 227 10.22 23.72 -29.23
N GLY A 228 9.08 23.05 -29.03
CA GLY A 228 7.77 23.68 -29.15
C GLY A 228 7.57 24.85 -28.20
N TYR A 229 7.99 24.73 -26.94
CA TYR A 229 7.93 25.82 -25.95
C TYR A 229 8.70 27.05 -26.42
N ARG A 230 9.95 26.88 -26.87
CA ARG A 230 10.78 28.00 -27.32
C ARG A 230 10.18 28.71 -28.53
N ARG A 231 9.75 27.95 -29.53
CA ARG A 231 9.13 28.50 -30.76
C ARG A 231 7.82 29.22 -30.44
N ALA A 232 7.00 28.67 -29.55
CA ALA A 232 5.79 29.34 -29.07
C ALA A 232 6.09 30.68 -28.38
N LYS A 233 7.07 30.72 -27.47
CA LYS A 233 7.45 31.95 -26.75
C LYS A 233 8.11 33.00 -27.66
N GLU A 234 8.84 32.57 -28.68
CA GLU A 234 9.40 33.47 -29.72
C GLU A 234 8.30 34.14 -30.55
N ALA A 235 7.24 33.39 -30.89
CA ALA A 235 6.08 33.91 -31.61
C ALA A 235 5.20 34.85 -30.75
N ASP A 236 4.92 34.45 -29.52
CA ASP A 236 4.18 35.25 -28.54
C ASP A 236 4.64 34.94 -27.11
N PRO A 237 5.34 35.86 -26.42
CA PRO A 237 5.79 35.65 -25.04
C PRO A 237 4.66 35.37 -24.04
N ASN A 238 3.43 35.81 -24.35
CA ASN A 238 2.26 35.67 -23.48
C ASN A 238 1.53 34.33 -23.64
N ILE A 239 1.85 33.51 -24.66
CA ILE A 239 1.19 32.21 -24.86
C ILE A 239 1.49 31.28 -23.68
N ARG A 240 0.48 30.57 -23.16
CA ARG A 240 0.63 29.58 -22.10
C ARG A 240 0.77 28.19 -22.72
N VAL A 241 1.82 27.47 -22.35
CA VAL A 241 2.14 26.15 -22.90
C VAL A 241 1.86 25.06 -21.86
N LEU A 242 0.91 24.20 -22.17
CA LEU A 242 0.63 22.97 -21.42
C LEU A 242 1.53 21.85 -21.94
N ALA A 243 2.10 21.07 -21.01
CA ALA A 243 2.65 19.75 -21.34
C ALA A 243 1.51 18.83 -21.85
N ALA A 244 1.86 17.69 -22.42
CA ALA A 244 0.90 16.69 -22.87
C ALA A 244 0.14 16.13 -21.67
N GLY A 245 -1.16 15.92 -21.86
CA GLY A 245 -1.97 15.20 -20.88
C GLY A 245 -1.46 13.77 -20.73
N LEU A 246 -0.94 13.41 -19.55
CA LEU A 246 -0.49 12.05 -19.24
C LEU A 246 -1.69 11.15 -18.89
N ALA A 247 -1.77 9.99 -19.53
CA ALA A 247 -2.83 9.00 -19.30
C ALA A 247 -2.64 8.29 -17.95
N PRO A 248 -3.66 8.20 -17.07
CA PRO A 248 -3.53 7.52 -15.78
C PRO A 248 -3.37 6.01 -16.01
N THR A 249 -2.17 5.50 -15.78
CA THR A 249 -1.84 4.10 -16.06
C THR A 249 -0.81 3.56 -15.08
N LEU A 250 -0.78 2.23 -14.92
CA LEU A 250 0.24 1.50 -14.15
C LEU A 250 1.09 0.62 -15.07
N GLU A 251 1.03 0.84 -16.39
CA GLU A 251 1.79 0.06 -17.38
C GLU A 251 3.30 0.13 -17.11
N ARG A 252 3.96 -1.01 -17.28
CA ARG A 252 5.41 -1.19 -17.04
C ARG A 252 6.10 -1.94 -18.17
N GLY A 253 5.41 -2.13 -19.29
CA GLY A 253 5.86 -2.92 -20.44
C GLY A 253 5.71 -2.15 -21.75
N ASP A 254 5.62 -2.88 -22.86
CA ASP A 254 5.71 -2.28 -24.20
C ASP A 254 4.50 -1.39 -24.57
N ARG A 255 3.40 -1.47 -23.80
CA ARG A 255 2.17 -0.70 -24.05
C ARG A 255 2.22 0.73 -23.50
N GLY A 256 3.14 1.04 -22.61
CA GLY A 256 3.23 2.37 -22.01
C GLY A 256 4.03 2.40 -20.71
N LEU A 257 4.03 3.56 -20.06
CA LEU A 257 4.70 3.80 -18.80
C LEU A 257 3.74 4.49 -17.83
N ASP A 258 3.78 4.05 -16.57
CA ASP A 258 3.14 4.70 -15.43
C ASP A 258 3.32 6.22 -15.48
N ASP A 259 2.22 6.97 -15.33
CA ASP A 259 2.16 8.42 -15.50
C ASP A 259 3.09 9.17 -14.53
N LEU A 260 3.20 8.71 -13.28
CA LEU A 260 4.09 9.32 -12.30
C LEU A 260 5.54 9.06 -12.67
N ALA A 261 5.86 7.84 -13.12
CA ALA A 261 7.21 7.50 -13.59
C ALA A 261 7.59 8.25 -14.88
N PHE A 262 6.64 8.48 -15.78
CA PHE A 262 6.86 9.26 -16.98
C PHE A 262 7.13 10.74 -16.64
N LEU A 263 6.31 11.33 -15.75
CA LEU A 263 6.52 12.71 -15.28
C LEU A 263 7.84 12.87 -14.51
N ASP A 264 8.21 11.91 -13.67
CA ASP A 264 9.49 11.92 -12.95
C ASP A 264 10.66 11.96 -13.94
N ARG A 265 10.62 11.12 -14.98
CA ARG A 265 11.61 11.13 -16.06
C ARG A 265 11.59 12.41 -16.89
N MET A 266 10.42 13.02 -17.10
CA MET A 266 10.36 14.33 -17.74
C MET A 266 11.17 15.36 -16.94
N TYR A 267 11.04 15.38 -15.61
CA TYR A 267 11.83 16.25 -14.76
C TYR A 267 13.33 15.90 -14.76
N GLU A 268 13.70 14.62 -14.73
CA GLU A 268 15.09 14.16 -14.88
C GLU A 268 15.73 14.71 -16.18
N HIS A 269 14.93 14.85 -17.24
CA HIS A 269 15.34 15.42 -18.54
C HIS A 269 15.16 16.94 -18.66
N GLY A 270 14.86 17.63 -17.56
CA GLY A 270 14.81 19.10 -17.50
C GLY A 270 13.51 19.72 -18.01
N ALA A 271 12.38 18.99 -18.01
CA ALA A 271 11.09 19.50 -18.50
C ALA A 271 10.59 20.74 -17.75
N LYS A 272 11.05 20.96 -16.50
CA LYS A 272 10.59 22.05 -15.63
C LYS A 272 10.60 23.42 -16.31
N ASP A 273 11.55 23.73 -17.19
CA ASP A 273 11.61 25.07 -17.79
C ASP A 273 10.85 25.19 -19.13
N PHE A 274 10.17 24.12 -19.56
CA PHE A 274 9.59 24.01 -20.90
C PHE A 274 8.07 23.76 -20.92
N PHE A 275 7.40 24.02 -19.81
CA PHE A 275 5.95 24.14 -19.75
C PHE A 275 5.54 25.13 -18.67
N ASP A 276 4.43 25.83 -18.91
CA ASP A 276 3.82 26.75 -17.96
C ASP A 276 2.82 26.04 -17.04
N ILE A 277 2.17 25.00 -17.56
CA ILE A 277 1.08 24.27 -16.91
C ILE A 277 1.33 22.76 -17.08
N ALA A 278 1.30 22.00 -15.99
CA ALA A 278 1.34 20.54 -16.07
C ALA A 278 -0.04 20.02 -16.49
N SER A 279 -0.09 19.14 -17.49
CA SER A 279 -1.34 18.54 -17.94
C SER A 279 -1.40 17.07 -17.57
N VAL A 280 -2.55 16.63 -17.05
CA VAL A 280 -2.81 15.23 -16.67
C VAL A 280 -4.21 14.83 -17.06
N MET A 281 -4.46 13.53 -17.11
CA MET A 281 -5.83 13.01 -17.19
C MET A 281 -6.24 12.40 -15.84
N ALA A 282 -7.50 12.60 -15.45
CA ALA A 282 -8.03 12.20 -14.15
C ALA A 282 -9.31 11.37 -14.30
N TYR A 283 -9.27 10.34 -15.14
CA TYR A 283 -10.37 9.39 -15.27
C TYR A 283 -10.68 8.70 -13.93
N GLY A 284 -11.97 8.58 -13.59
CA GLY A 284 -12.41 7.80 -12.44
C GLY A 284 -12.23 6.29 -12.62
N LEU A 285 -12.17 5.85 -13.89
CA LEU A 285 -12.06 4.44 -14.29
C LEU A 285 -13.12 3.60 -13.54
N TRP A 286 -12.72 2.50 -12.91
CA TRP A 286 -13.59 1.60 -12.16
C TRP A 286 -13.94 2.08 -10.74
N THR A 287 -13.68 3.34 -10.40
CA THR A 287 -13.90 3.90 -9.06
C THR A 287 -14.78 5.14 -9.10
N ASP A 288 -15.65 5.28 -8.11
CA ASP A 288 -16.49 6.46 -7.94
C ASP A 288 -15.65 7.68 -7.55
N ALA A 289 -16.16 8.88 -7.84
CA ALA A 289 -15.53 10.13 -7.46
C ALA A 289 -15.36 10.30 -5.94
N ASP A 290 -16.10 9.58 -5.09
CA ASP A 290 -15.90 9.57 -3.63
C ASP A 290 -14.82 8.58 -3.17
N ASP A 291 -14.08 7.91 -4.07
CA ASP A 291 -12.85 7.21 -3.69
C ASP A 291 -11.76 8.22 -3.32
N HIS A 292 -11.34 8.20 -2.05
CA HIS A 292 -10.28 9.04 -1.50
C HIS A 292 -8.96 8.28 -1.31
N ARG A 293 -8.88 7.01 -1.71
CA ARG A 293 -7.66 6.22 -1.52
C ARG A 293 -6.57 6.70 -2.47
N ILE A 294 -5.46 7.16 -1.92
CA ILE A 294 -4.29 7.57 -2.70
C ILE A 294 -3.21 6.50 -2.56
N ALA A 295 -2.79 5.92 -3.68
CA ALA A 295 -1.69 4.96 -3.72
C ALA A 295 -1.02 4.95 -5.10
N PRO A 296 0.32 4.87 -5.18
CA PRO A 296 1.03 4.80 -6.47
C PRO A 296 0.59 3.64 -7.36
N GLU A 297 0.13 2.54 -6.77
CA GLU A 297 -0.38 1.36 -7.46
C GLU A 297 -1.88 1.41 -7.79
N ARG A 298 -2.50 2.60 -7.74
CA ARG A 298 -3.93 2.79 -8.02
C ARG A 298 -4.13 3.91 -9.04
N THR A 299 -4.97 3.65 -10.01
CA THR A 299 -5.53 4.65 -10.94
C THR A 299 -6.95 4.97 -10.52
N ASN A 300 -7.15 6.21 -10.07
CA ASN A 300 -8.43 6.78 -9.66
C ASN A 300 -8.32 8.31 -9.68
N PHE A 301 -9.43 9.01 -9.52
CA PHE A 301 -9.48 10.48 -9.51
C PHE A 301 -8.45 11.16 -8.56
N PRO A 302 -8.31 10.77 -7.27
CA PRO A 302 -7.38 11.46 -6.36
C PRO A 302 -5.88 11.17 -6.66
N ARG A 303 -5.55 10.35 -7.67
CA ARG A 303 -4.17 10.12 -8.11
C ARG A 303 -3.46 11.42 -8.50
N LEU A 304 -4.18 12.44 -8.95
CA LEU A 304 -3.64 13.77 -9.26
C LEU A 304 -2.86 14.41 -8.09
N VAL A 305 -3.16 14.02 -6.85
CA VAL A 305 -2.41 14.46 -5.65
C VAL A 305 -0.98 13.90 -5.65
N LEU A 306 -0.75 12.69 -6.17
CA LEU A 306 0.58 12.13 -6.31
C LEU A 306 1.40 12.90 -7.36
N THR A 307 0.76 13.30 -8.45
CA THR A 307 1.35 14.20 -9.44
C THR A 307 1.79 15.50 -8.76
N ARG A 308 0.90 16.11 -7.95
CA ARG A 308 1.23 17.32 -7.21
C ARG A 308 2.42 17.14 -6.25
N ARG A 309 2.44 16.05 -5.47
CA ARG A 309 3.56 15.72 -4.56
C ARG A 309 4.87 15.54 -5.32
N LEU A 310 4.82 14.95 -6.51
CA LEU A 310 5.99 14.79 -7.36
C LEU A 310 6.50 16.13 -7.89
N MET A 311 5.60 17.01 -8.36
CA MET A 311 5.97 18.38 -8.74
C MET A 311 6.61 19.14 -7.59
N GLU A 312 6.07 19.02 -6.37
CA GLU A 312 6.64 19.64 -5.17
C GLU A 312 8.04 19.09 -4.84
N ALA A 313 8.26 17.78 -4.98
CA ALA A 313 9.56 17.15 -4.78
C ALA A 313 10.62 17.67 -5.78
N TRP A 314 10.21 17.99 -7.02
CA TRP A 314 11.04 18.63 -8.04
C TRP A 314 11.08 20.17 -7.93
N GLY A 315 10.47 20.74 -6.88
CA GLY A 315 10.44 22.18 -6.64
C GLY A 315 9.64 22.96 -7.68
N ASP A 316 8.65 22.35 -8.34
CA ASP A 316 7.75 22.96 -9.33
C ASP A 316 6.35 23.21 -8.76
N ALA A 317 6.29 23.55 -7.47
CA ALA A 317 5.05 23.77 -6.73
C ALA A 317 4.27 25.04 -7.16
N SER A 318 4.89 25.95 -7.91
CA SER A 318 4.30 27.22 -8.33
C SER A 318 3.42 27.12 -9.57
N LYS A 319 3.43 25.97 -10.26
CA LYS A 319 2.63 25.76 -11.48
C LYS A 319 1.34 24.98 -11.18
N PRO A 320 0.26 25.28 -11.92
CA PRO A 320 -0.99 24.54 -11.78
C PRO A 320 -0.92 23.20 -12.50
N ILE A 321 -1.86 22.33 -12.14
CA ILE A 321 -2.23 21.14 -12.89
C ILE A 321 -3.55 21.43 -13.60
N TRP A 322 -3.60 21.28 -14.92
CA TRP A 322 -4.84 21.28 -15.68
C TRP A 322 -5.18 19.86 -16.11
N VAL A 323 -6.44 19.48 -15.93
CA VAL A 323 -6.93 18.14 -16.27
C VAL A 323 -7.44 18.17 -17.70
N SER A 324 -6.66 17.60 -18.63
CA SER A 324 -7.01 17.60 -20.06
C SER A 324 -8.19 16.69 -20.38
N GLU A 325 -8.36 15.61 -19.62
CA GLU A 325 -9.47 14.67 -19.76
C GLU A 325 -9.85 14.09 -18.40
N PHE A 326 -11.15 14.05 -18.12
CA PHE A 326 -11.72 13.32 -16.99
C PHE A 326 -13.15 12.88 -17.32
N GLY A 327 -13.72 12.04 -16.46
CA GLY A 327 -15.12 11.61 -16.56
C GLY A 327 -15.31 10.12 -16.29
N TRP A 328 -16.56 9.70 -16.41
CA TRP A 328 -17.02 8.31 -16.30
C TRP A 328 -17.78 7.93 -17.57
N ASN A 329 -17.59 6.70 -18.04
CA ASN A 329 -18.32 6.19 -19.19
C ASN A 329 -19.65 5.57 -18.75
N SER A 330 -20.72 5.73 -19.54
CA SER A 330 -22.05 5.18 -19.25
C SER A 330 -22.61 4.42 -20.45
N LEU A 331 -22.23 3.15 -20.57
CA LEU A 331 -22.75 2.25 -21.61
C LEU A 331 -24.23 1.92 -21.36
N PRO A 332 -25.03 1.72 -22.43
CA PRO A 332 -26.39 1.19 -22.32
C PRO A 332 -26.41 -0.22 -21.72
N ASP A 333 -27.51 -0.57 -21.05
CA ASP A 333 -27.68 -1.90 -20.43
C ASP A 333 -27.62 -3.05 -21.46
N ASP A 334 -27.97 -2.77 -22.72
CA ASP A 334 -27.99 -3.70 -23.84
C ASP A 334 -26.76 -3.58 -24.77
N TRP A 335 -25.69 -2.92 -24.31
CA TRP A 335 -24.46 -2.72 -25.09
C TRP A 335 -23.85 -4.04 -25.60
N GLN A 336 -23.61 -4.11 -26.92
CA GLN A 336 -23.00 -5.27 -27.60
C GLN A 336 -21.64 -4.95 -28.24
N GLY A 337 -21.18 -3.70 -28.16
CA GLY A 337 -19.90 -3.28 -28.73
C GLY A 337 -18.70 -3.62 -27.84
N ASP A 338 -17.57 -2.96 -28.08
CA ASP A 338 -16.33 -3.20 -27.36
C ASP A 338 -16.47 -2.84 -25.87
N ALA A 339 -15.79 -3.60 -25.02
CA ALA A 339 -15.76 -3.32 -23.59
C ALA A 339 -15.07 -1.98 -23.31
N SER A 340 -15.69 -1.13 -22.48
CA SER A 340 -15.09 0.14 -22.08
C SER A 340 -13.82 -0.09 -21.24
N PRO A 341 -12.64 0.38 -21.69
CA PRO A 341 -11.41 0.31 -20.90
C PRO A 341 -11.45 1.22 -19.66
N TRP A 342 -12.42 2.14 -19.59
CA TRP A 342 -12.62 3.05 -18.46
C TRP A 342 -13.67 2.53 -17.46
N GLY A 343 -14.17 1.30 -17.63
CA GLY A 343 -15.33 0.81 -16.89
C GLY A 343 -16.63 1.41 -17.40
N SER A 344 -17.76 1.05 -16.79
CA SER A 344 -19.06 1.59 -17.14
C SER A 344 -19.91 1.78 -15.89
N PHE A 345 -20.62 2.91 -15.84
CA PHE A 345 -21.49 3.35 -14.76
C PHE A 345 -22.91 3.51 -15.31
N SER A 346 -23.93 3.46 -14.45
CA SER A 346 -25.25 3.91 -14.87
C SER A 346 -25.24 5.42 -15.15
N ALA A 347 -26.17 5.93 -15.96
CA ALA A 347 -26.24 7.36 -16.29
C ALA A 347 -26.36 8.26 -15.04
N VAL A 348 -27.03 7.78 -14.00
CA VAL A 348 -27.15 8.47 -12.70
C VAL A 348 -25.81 8.50 -11.97
N GLU A 349 -25.09 7.39 -11.92
CA GLU A 349 -23.79 7.33 -11.26
C GLU A 349 -22.72 8.11 -12.04
N GLN A 350 -22.77 8.13 -13.38
CA GLN A 350 -21.94 8.99 -14.23
C GLN A 350 -22.17 10.46 -13.89
N SER A 351 -23.43 10.89 -13.82
CA SER A 351 -23.83 12.26 -13.51
C SER A 351 -23.33 12.67 -12.12
N ARG A 352 -23.63 11.85 -11.10
CA ARG A 352 -23.18 12.07 -9.72
C ARG A 352 -21.66 12.16 -9.63
N SER A 353 -20.94 11.18 -10.19
CA SER A 353 -19.47 11.11 -10.08
C SER A 353 -18.80 12.29 -10.76
N THR A 354 -19.27 12.66 -11.95
CA THR A 354 -18.68 13.77 -12.71
C THR A 354 -18.86 15.11 -12.00
N VAL A 355 -20.08 15.41 -11.52
CA VAL A 355 -20.36 16.61 -10.73
C VAL A 355 -19.56 16.61 -9.42
N ARG A 356 -19.47 15.46 -8.76
CA ARG A 356 -18.71 15.32 -7.51
C ARG A 356 -17.21 15.54 -7.72
N ALA A 357 -16.64 15.07 -8.83
CA ALA A 357 -15.23 15.28 -9.16
C ALA A 357 -14.89 16.76 -9.35
N LEU A 358 -15.75 17.52 -10.04
CA LEU A 358 -15.61 18.98 -10.18
C LEU A 358 -15.69 19.68 -8.82
N ALA A 359 -16.68 19.31 -7.99
CA ALA A 359 -16.81 19.86 -6.64
C ALA A 359 -15.58 19.55 -5.77
N ARG A 360 -15.03 18.33 -5.87
CA ARG A 360 -13.80 17.94 -5.15
C ARG A 360 -12.58 18.70 -5.64
N ALA A 361 -12.45 18.99 -6.94
CA ALA A 361 -11.33 19.79 -7.43
C ALA A 361 -11.36 21.22 -6.89
N LEU A 362 -12.55 21.83 -6.78
CA LEU A 362 -12.75 23.12 -6.13
C LEU A 362 -12.39 23.09 -4.64
N ASP A 363 -12.75 22.01 -3.95
CA ASP A 363 -12.66 21.90 -2.49
C ASP A 363 -11.29 21.38 -1.98
N GLU A 364 -10.68 20.47 -2.71
CA GLU A 364 -9.49 19.71 -2.32
C GLU A 364 -8.27 20.06 -3.18
N GLY A 365 -8.44 20.66 -4.35
CA GLY A 365 -7.38 20.87 -5.36
C GLY A 365 -6.99 22.33 -5.57
N PRO A 366 -6.38 23.05 -4.60
CA PRO A 366 -5.98 24.46 -4.79
C PRO A 366 -4.90 24.66 -5.85
N PHE A 367 -4.35 23.59 -6.42
CA PHE A 367 -3.39 23.55 -7.52
C PHE A 367 -4.03 23.14 -8.86
N VAL A 368 -5.33 22.78 -8.87
CA VAL A 368 -6.05 22.37 -10.07
C VAL A 368 -6.68 23.60 -10.73
N GLY A 369 -6.44 23.75 -12.04
CA GLY A 369 -7.07 24.78 -12.89
C GLY A 369 -8.21 24.21 -13.72
N VAL A 370 -8.15 24.36 -15.05
CA VAL A 370 -9.20 23.83 -15.95
C VAL A 370 -9.26 22.31 -15.88
N MET A 371 -10.48 21.78 -15.82
CA MET A 371 -10.81 20.38 -16.01
C MET A 371 -11.70 20.23 -17.25
N ALA A 372 -11.15 19.60 -18.29
CA ALA A 372 -11.86 19.36 -19.54
C ALA A 372 -12.51 17.97 -19.53
N LEU A 373 -13.84 17.93 -19.47
CA LEU A 373 -14.60 16.68 -19.50
C LEU A 373 -14.38 15.99 -20.85
N TRP A 374 -14.12 14.69 -20.84
CA TRP A 374 -14.27 13.86 -22.03
C TRP A 374 -15.73 13.42 -22.03
N LYS A 375 -16.64 13.96 -22.87
CA LYS A 375 -16.50 15.02 -23.90
C LYS A 375 -17.84 15.69 -24.23
N LEU A 376 -17.87 16.70 -25.11
CA LEU A 376 -19.11 17.41 -25.48
C LEU A 376 -20.00 16.52 -26.35
N ARG A 377 -19.49 16.16 -27.53
CA ARG A 377 -20.16 15.39 -28.57
C ARG A 377 -19.11 14.67 -29.41
N TYR A 378 -19.46 13.51 -29.96
CA TYR A 378 -18.59 12.76 -30.87
C TYR A 378 -19.30 12.50 -32.21
N PRO A 379 -19.06 13.33 -33.24
CA PRO A 379 -19.53 13.04 -34.60
C PRO A 379 -18.78 11.83 -35.19
N GLY A 380 -19.52 10.82 -35.69
CA GLY A 380 -18.94 9.74 -36.51
C GLY A 380 -18.30 8.57 -35.76
N VAL A 381 -18.87 8.16 -34.62
CA VAL A 381 -18.38 7.00 -33.84
C VAL A 381 -18.77 5.69 -34.54
N HIS A 382 -17.86 4.71 -34.56
CA HIS A 382 -18.20 3.34 -34.93
C HIS A 382 -19.24 2.78 -33.94
N ALA A 383 -20.23 2.03 -34.42
CA ALA A 383 -21.32 1.53 -33.58
C ALA A 383 -20.85 0.75 -32.33
N ASP A 384 -19.65 0.16 -32.41
CA ASP A 384 -19.07 -0.67 -31.36
C ASP A 384 -18.08 0.08 -30.43
N ASP A 385 -17.83 1.38 -30.62
CA ASP A 385 -16.85 2.13 -29.82
C ASP A 385 -17.48 2.76 -28.56
N PRO A 386 -17.01 2.41 -27.34
CA PRO A 386 -17.56 2.90 -26.09
C PRO A 386 -17.33 4.40 -25.84
N THR A 387 -16.46 5.06 -26.62
CA THR A 387 -16.04 6.46 -26.41
C THR A 387 -17.20 7.45 -26.50
N ALA A 388 -18.23 7.17 -27.32
CA ALA A 388 -19.41 8.03 -27.44
C ALA A 388 -20.14 8.25 -26.11
N PHE A 389 -20.07 7.27 -25.19
CA PHE A 389 -20.89 7.25 -23.98
C PHE A 389 -20.37 8.12 -22.83
N PHE A 390 -19.27 8.81 -23.08
CA PHE A 390 -18.79 9.95 -22.30
C PHE A 390 -19.50 11.27 -22.64
N ALA A 391 -20.15 11.36 -23.80
CA ALA A 391 -20.63 12.62 -24.34
C ALA A 391 -21.75 13.24 -23.50
N LEU A 392 -21.79 14.58 -23.45
CA LEU A 392 -22.92 15.36 -22.93
C LEU A 392 -24.10 15.38 -23.88
N VAL A 393 -23.79 15.38 -25.18
CA VAL A 393 -24.72 15.51 -26.28
C VAL A 393 -24.43 14.38 -27.27
N ASP A 394 -25.46 13.69 -27.71
CA ASP A 394 -25.32 12.62 -28.69
C ASP A 394 -25.11 13.14 -30.13
N ALA A 395 -25.03 12.22 -31.09
CA ALA A 395 -24.80 12.54 -32.49
C ALA A 395 -25.93 13.40 -33.10
N ASP A 396 -27.16 13.27 -32.59
CA ASP A 396 -28.40 13.92 -33.07
C ASP A 396 -28.73 15.22 -32.31
N TRP A 397 -27.77 15.73 -31.52
CA TRP A 397 -27.91 16.93 -30.70
C TRP A 397 -28.97 16.82 -29.58
N GLN A 398 -29.25 15.60 -29.10
CA GLN A 398 -30.03 15.42 -27.87
C GLN A 398 -29.10 15.43 -26.65
N THR A 399 -29.56 16.09 -25.59
CA THR A 399 -28.84 16.16 -24.32
C THR A 399 -28.99 14.83 -23.55
N ARG A 400 -27.92 14.42 -22.88
CA ARG A 400 -27.91 13.25 -21.99
C ARG A 400 -28.05 13.71 -20.53
N PRO A 401 -28.44 12.85 -19.57
CA PRO A 401 -28.68 13.26 -18.18
C PRO A 401 -27.51 14.00 -17.51
N LEU A 402 -26.28 13.69 -17.92
CA LEU A 402 -25.07 14.37 -17.46
C LEU A 402 -25.05 15.87 -17.85
N TYR A 403 -25.60 16.24 -19.01
CA TYR A 403 -25.69 17.63 -19.47
C TYR A 403 -26.48 18.49 -18.48
N ASP A 404 -27.68 18.04 -18.10
CA ASP A 404 -28.55 18.80 -17.18
C ASP A 404 -27.93 18.91 -15.79
N SER A 405 -27.33 17.81 -15.30
CA SER A 405 -26.65 17.79 -14.01
C SER A 405 -25.47 18.75 -13.95
N LEU A 406 -24.69 18.87 -15.04
CA LEU A 406 -23.58 19.81 -15.12
C LEU A 406 -24.04 21.24 -15.30
N ARG A 407 -25.09 21.47 -16.10
CA ARG A 407 -25.70 22.79 -16.26
C ARG A 407 -26.18 23.35 -14.92
N GLU A 408 -26.77 22.51 -14.07
CA GLU A 408 -27.17 22.88 -12.72
C GLU A 408 -25.95 23.13 -11.81
N ALA A 409 -24.95 22.24 -11.85
CA ALA A 409 -23.76 22.35 -11.00
C ALA A 409 -22.82 23.53 -11.33
N THR A 410 -22.82 24.00 -12.58
CA THR A 410 -21.95 25.09 -13.06
C THR A 410 -22.62 26.47 -12.98
N ALA A 411 -23.90 26.53 -12.60
CA ALA A 411 -24.63 27.78 -12.41
C ALA A 411 -24.26 28.44 -11.07
N VAL A 412 -23.11 29.13 -11.03
CA VAL A 412 -22.58 29.92 -9.89
C VAL A 412 -22.25 29.06 -8.66
N GLY A 413 -20.96 28.80 -8.45
CA GLY A 413 -20.46 27.99 -7.33
C GLY A 413 -19.64 28.82 -6.33
N PRO A 414 -19.61 28.44 -5.04
CA PRO A 414 -18.76 29.11 -4.06
C PRO A 414 -17.28 28.89 -4.39
N LEU A 415 -16.47 29.92 -4.20
CA LEU A 415 -15.01 29.83 -4.29
C LEU A 415 -14.49 28.87 -3.21
N GLY A 416 -13.76 27.82 -3.61
CA GLY A 416 -13.10 26.91 -2.67
C GLY A 416 -11.77 27.44 -2.12
N PRO A 417 -11.04 26.66 -1.30
CA PRO A 417 -9.72 27.05 -0.78
C PRO A 417 -8.73 27.41 -1.90
N GLY A 418 -7.96 28.49 -1.75
CA GLY A 418 -6.93 28.90 -2.69
C GLY A 418 -6.86 30.42 -2.95
N TRP A 419 -6.10 30.82 -3.97
CA TRP A 419 -5.99 32.21 -4.46
C TRP A 419 -6.97 32.48 -5.60
N HIS A 420 -7.75 33.55 -5.49
CA HIS A 420 -8.73 33.98 -6.49
C HIS A 420 -8.53 35.44 -6.85
N GLN A 421 -8.22 35.72 -8.11
CA GLN A 421 -7.98 37.09 -8.60
C GLN A 421 -9.27 37.91 -8.63
N GLU A 422 -9.12 39.23 -8.63
CA GLU A 422 -10.22 40.19 -8.61
C GLU A 422 -11.13 40.14 -9.85
N ASP A 423 -10.63 39.59 -10.96
CA ASP A 423 -11.37 39.39 -12.21
C ASP A 423 -11.99 37.99 -12.34
N HIS A 424 -11.99 37.21 -11.25
CA HIS A 424 -12.67 35.91 -11.19
C HIS A 424 -14.18 36.07 -11.42
N ALA A 425 -14.77 35.20 -12.24
CA ALA A 425 -16.18 35.32 -12.66
C ALA A 425 -17.20 35.29 -11.50
N ASP A 426 -16.87 34.60 -10.41
CA ASP A 426 -17.70 34.53 -9.19
C ASP A 426 -17.48 35.70 -8.21
N ILE A 427 -16.57 36.64 -8.50
CA ILE A 427 -16.43 37.90 -7.76
C ILE A 427 -17.23 38.98 -8.47
N ARG A 428 -18.33 39.42 -7.87
CA ARG A 428 -19.22 40.43 -8.44
C ARG A 428 -18.91 41.79 -7.85
N ILE A 429 -18.61 42.74 -8.72
CA ILE A 429 -18.37 44.14 -8.35
C ILE A 429 -19.52 44.99 -8.89
N GLU A 430 -20.26 45.61 -7.97
CA GLU A 430 -21.37 46.52 -8.25
C GLU A 430 -20.92 47.95 -7.97
N GLY A 431 -20.69 48.74 -9.02
CA GLY A 431 -20.27 50.15 -8.92
C GLY A 431 -19.19 50.50 -9.94
N THR A 432 -18.58 51.67 -9.79
CA THR A 432 -17.55 52.17 -10.72
C THR A 432 -16.18 52.03 -10.09
N GLY A 433 -15.19 51.56 -10.86
CA GLY A 433 -13.80 51.41 -10.44
C GLY A 433 -12.88 51.34 -11.63
N GLN A 434 -11.59 51.16 -11.39
CA GLN A 434 -10.56 51.07 -12.42
C GLN A 434 -9.55 49.97 -12.10
N TYR A 435 -8.95 49.39 -13.15
CA TYR A 435 -7.78 48.53 -12.99
C TYR A 435 -6.52 49.37 -13.00
N THR A 436 -5.66 49.19 -12.01
CA THR A 436 -4.37 49.88 -11.89
C THR A 436 -3.25 48.89 -12.16
N PHE A 437 -2.35 49.24 -13.06
CA PHE A 437 -1.15 48.45 -13.34
C PHE A 437 -0.17 48.54 -12.17
N ASP A 438 0.29 47.38 -11.72
CA ASP A 438 1.32 47.23 -10.69
C ASP A 438 2.10 45.94 -10.97
N PRO A 439 3.37 46.02 -11.41
CA PRO A 439 4.19 44.84 -11.68
C PRO A 439 4.32 43.89 -10.50
N ALA A 440 4.15 44.40 -9.27
CA ALA A 440 4.21 43.59 -8.08
C ALA A 440 2.92 42.81 -7.83
N ALA A 441 1.75 43.26 -8.31
CA ALA A 441 0.44 42.64 -8.12
C ALA A 441 0.34 41.26 -8.77
N SER A 442 -0.57 40.42 -8.26
CA SER A 442 -0.63 38.99 -8.62
C SER A 442 -0.96 38.80 -10.10
N GLY A 443 -1.78 39.66 -10.69
CA GLY A 443 -2.08 39.71 -12.13
C GLY A 443 -1.35 40.82 -12.89
N GLN A 444 -0.28 41.42 -12.33
CA GLN A 444 0.35 42.68 -12.78
C GLN A 444 -0.59 43.90 -12.79
N ARG A 445 -1.79 43.73 -12.23
CA ARG A 445 -2.78 44.78 -12.00
C ARG A 445 -3.62 44.39 -10.78
N TYR A 446 -4.35 45.36 -10.26
CA TYR A 446 -5.38 45.15 -9.24
C TYR A 446 -6.56 46.10 -9.53
N TRP A 447 -7.74 45.80 -9.00
CA TRP A 447 -8.92 46.66 -9.14
C TRP A 447 -9.03 47.63 -7.95
N GLU A 448 -9.42 48.89 -8.18
CA GLU A 448 -9.66 49.85 -7.11
C GLU A 448 -10.84 50.80 -7.40
N SER A 449 -11.43 51.33 -6.32
CA SER A 449 -12.41 52.40 -6.41
C SER A 449 -12.37 53.33 -5.19
N PRO A 450 -12.51 54.66 -5.38
CA PRO A 450 -12.75 55.62 -4.30
C PRO A 450 -14.25 55.88 -4.05
N ILE A 451 -15.14 55.26 -4.82
CA ILE A 451 -16.56 55.65 -4.87
C ILE A 451 -17.34 54.93 -3.77
N ALA A 452 -17.93 55.71 -2.87
CA ALA A 452 -18.79 55.22 -1.80
C ALA A 452 -19.98 54.41 -2.35
N GLY A 453 -20.29 53.27 -1.72
CA GLY A 453 -21.37 52.37 -2.13
C GLY A 453 -20.95 51.31 -3.17
N THR A 454 -19.74 51.41 -3.74
CA THR A 454 -19.21 50.34 -4.59
C THR A 454 -19.03 49.08 -3.75
N THR A 455 -19.62 47.97 -4.21
CA THR A 455 -19.73 46.73 -3.43
C THR A 455 -19.08 45.57 -4.17
N LEU A 456 -18.26 44.80 -3.46
CA LEU A 456 -17.72 43.52 -3.90
C LEU A 456 -18.43 42.39 -3.15
N ARG A 457 -18.99 41.42 -3.88
CA ARG A 457 -19.68 40.25 -3.34
C ARG A 457 -19.09 38.96 -3.91
N LEU A 458 -18.94 37.95 -3.06
CA LEU A 458 -18.62 36.58 -3.47
C LEU A 458 -19.16 35.58 -2.45
N THR A 459 -19.36 34.33 -2.89
CA THR A 459 -19.59 33.20 -1.99
C THR A 459 -18.33 32.33 -1.92
N PHE A 460 -18.02 31.78 -0.75
CA PHE A 460 -16.86 30.94 -0.56
C PHE A 460 -17.10 29.76 0.38
N SER A 461 -16.36 28.67 0.21
CA SER A 461 -16.34 27.51 1.10
C SER A 461 -14.98 27.42 1.79
N GLY A 462 -14.95 27.55 3.12
CA GLY A 462 -13.72 27.49 3.90
C GLY A 462 -13.90 28.03 5.31
N THR A 463 -12.82 28.03 6.08
CA THR A 463 -12.82 28.49 7.48
C THR A 463 -12.11 29.83 7.69
N ASP A 464 -11.34 30.28 6.69
CA ASP A 464 -10.52 31.48 6.76
C ASP A 464 -10.62 32.25 5.45
N VAL A 465 -10.66 33.59 5.53
CA VAL A 465 -10.67 34.47 4.35
C VAL A 465 -9.79 35.70 4.60
N GLU A 466 -8.97 36.03 3.62
CA GLU A 466 -8.12 37.23 3.62
C GLU A 466 -8.25 38.00 2.31
N LEU A 467 -8.13 39.32 2.39
CA LEU A 467 -7.96 40.19 1.23
C LEU A 467 -6.48 40.37 0.94
N LEU A 468 -6.08 40.22 -0.30
CA LEU A 468 -4.81 40.73 -0.81
C LEU A 468 -5.07 42.03 -1.55
N GLY A 469 -4.37 43.10 -1.16
CA GLY A 469 -4.53 44.39 -1.82
C GLY A 469 -3.38 45.35 -1.51
N PRO A 470 -3.34 46.50 -2.20
CA PRO A 470 -2.39 47.55 -1.90
C PRO A 470 -2.74 48.22 -0.56
N VAL A 471 -1.72 48.59 0.20
CA VAL A 471 -1.84 49.56 1.30
C VAL A 471 -0.97 50.78 0.98
N GLY A 472 -1.31 51.92 1.55
CA GLY A 472 -0.53 53.13 1.31
C GLY A 472 -1.26 54.42 1.71
N PRO A 473 -0.63 55.58 1.45
CA PRO A 473 -1.13 56.84 1.95
C PRO A 473 -2.39 57.28 1.23
N GLY A 474 -2.65 56.84 -0.01
CA GLY A 474 -3.88 57.18 -0.76
C GLY A 474 -5.06 56.21 -0.56
N ARG A 475 -5.09 55.44 0.54
CA ARG A 475 -6.04 54.34 0.73
C ARG A 475 -7.15 54.65 1.72
N GLY A 476 -8.33 54.08 1.45
CA GLY A 476 -9.55 54.30 2.20
C GLY A 476 -10.02 53.12 3.02
N ILE A 477 -11.27 53.23 3.46
CA ILE A 477 -11.94 52.30 4.39
C ILE A 477 -13.12 51.62 3.70
N ALA A 478 -13.19 50.30 3.81
CA ALA A 478 -14.36 49.50 3.46
C ALA A 478 -15.03 48.91 4.71
N GLU A 479 -16.33 48.66 4.61
CA GLU A 479 -17.10 47.88 5.56
C GLU A 479 -17.22 46.45 5.05
N VAL A 480 -17.05 45.48 5.94
CA VAL A 480 -17.07 44.05 5.57
C VAL A 480 -18.09 43.30 6.41
N THR A 481 -18.87 42.43 5.77
CA THR A 481 -19.74 41.46 6.45
C THR A 481 -19.50 40.06 5.92
N ILE A 482 -19.69 39.05 6.78
CA ILE A 482 -19.72 37.65 6.39
C ILE A 482 -21.08 37.09 6.80
N ASP A 483 -21.80 36.45 5.89
CA ASP A 483 -23.18 35.98 6.06
C ASP A 483 -24.13 37.12 6.52
N GLY A 484 -23.87 38.36 6.09
CA GLY A 484 -24.57 39.56 6.57
C GLY A 484 -24.27 39.95 8.03
N VAL A 485 -23.32 39.27 8.68
CA VAL A 485 -22.97 39.46 10.09
C VAL A 485 -21.55 40.07 10.19
N PRO A 486 -21.42 41.33 10.67
CA PRO A 486 -20.10 41.96 10.81
C PRO A 486 -19.16 41.25 11.79
N THR A 487 -19.69 40.64 12.86
CA THR A 487 -18.86 39.98 13.88
C THR A 487 -18.18 38.70 13.38
N LEU A 488 -18.62 38.14 12.26
CA LEU A 488 -17.95 37.02 11.61
C LEU A 488 -16.67 37.44 10.87
N ALA A 489 -16.52 38.71 10.49
CA ALA A 489 -15.24 39.30 10.05
C ALA A 489 -14.32 39.60 11.25
N ASN A 490 -14.07 38.55 12.05
CA ASN A 490 -13.50 38.61 13.39
C ASN A 490 -12.00 38.99 13.47
N ARG A 491 -11.36 39.25 12.34
CA ARG A 491 -9.97 39.75 12.28
C ARG A 491 -9.88 41.25 11.98
N LEU A 492 -10.98 41.87 11.59
CA LEU A 492 -11.06 43.31 11.35
C LEU A 492 -11.46 44.06 12.65
N PRO A 493 -10.96 45.28 12.86
CA PRO A 493 -11.38 46.11 13.99
C PRO A 493 -12.87 46.47 13.91
N ALA A 494 -13.53 46.48 15.07
CA ALA A 494 -14.91 46.92 15.20
C ALA A 494 -14.97 48.46 15.15
N GLY A 495 -15.70 49.00 14.17
CA GLY A 495 -16.01 50.41 14.02
C GLY A 495 -17.26 50.85 14.78
N PRO A 496 -17.69 52.10 14.60
CA PRO A 496 -18.96 52.61 15.13
C PRO A 496 -20.14 51.72 14.69
N ALA A 497 -21.07 51.44 15.61
CA ALA A 497 -22.22 50.56 15.40
C ALA A 497 -21.89 49.07 15.07
N SER A 498 -20.78 48.55 15.60
CA SER A 498 -20.38 47.13 15.46
C SER A 498 -20.13 46.66 14.02
N ARG A 499 -19.74 47.59 13.13
CA ARG A 499 -19.33 47.25 11.76
C ARG A 499 -17.89 46.75 11.73
N ALA A 500 -17.54 45.80 10.87
CA ALA A 500 -16.15 45.40 10.68
C ALA A 500 -15.49 46.30 9.62
N LEU A 501 -14.43 47.01 10.00
CA LEU A 501 -13.79 48.00 9.12
C LEU A 501 -12.46 47.48 8.57
N LEU A 502 -12.35 47.47 7.25
CA LEU A 502 -11.10 47.21 6.53
C LEU A 502 -10.47 48.55 6.15
N ASP A 503 -9.37 48.89 6.81
CA ASP A 503 -8.60 50.11 6.55
C ASP A 503 -7.29 49.76 5.85
N GLN A 504 -7.10 50.27 4.62
CA GLN A 504 -5.90 50.05 3.81
C GLN A 504 -4.85 51.17 3.98
N TYR A 505 -5.07 52.14 4.86
CA TYR A 505 -4.10 53.20 5.10
C TYR A 505 -2.80 52.67 5.73
N ARG A 506 -1.68 53.07 5.13
CA ARG A 506 -0.33 52.98 5.69
C ARG A 506 0.49 54.19 5.23
N PRO A 507 1.47 54.65 6.02
CA PRO A 507 2.35 55.74 5.59
C PRO A 507 3.21 55.36 4.37
N GLU A 508 3.52 54.08 4.21
CA GLU A 508 4.30 53.54 3.09
C GLU A 508 3.39 52.77 2.11
N THR A 509 3.65 52.92 0.81
CA THR A 509 2.97 52.15 -0.23
C THR A 509 3.57 50.76 -0.32
N LEU A 510 2.77 49.74 -0.05
CA LEU A 510 3.14 48.34 -0.23
C LEU A 510 2.10 47.63 -1.07
N SER A 511 2.55 46.97 -2.13
CA SER A 511 1.73 46.06 -2.92
C SER A 511 1.55 44.73 -2.20
N ARG A 512 0.47 44.00 -2.53
CA ARG A 512 0.22 42.62 -2.07
C ARG A 512 0.26 42.41 -0.57
N GLN A 513 -0.38 43.29 0.19
CA GLN A 513 -0.55 43.08 1.61
C GLN A 513 -1.73 42.17 1.90
N ARG A 514 -1.47 41.14 2.70
CA ARG A 514 -2.49 40.21 3.20
C ARG A 514 -3.17 40.84 4.40
N ILE A 515 -4.46 41.08 4.27
CA ILE A 515 -5.33 41.69 5.27
C ILE A 515 -6.31 40.60 5.74
N PRO A 516 -6.11 40.01 6.92
CA PRO A 516 -6.99 38.96 7.42
C PRO A 516 -8.38 39.51 7.68
N ILE A 517 -9.41 38.89 7.10
CA ILE A 517 -10.81 39.27 7.30
C ILE A 517 -11.45 38.39 8.39
N ALA A 518 -11.33 37.08 8.25
CA ALA A 518 -11.89 36.12 9.22
C ALA A 518 -11.07 34.86 9.35
N THR A 519 -11.11 34.24 10.53
CA THR A 519 -10.53 32.93 10.81
C THR A 519 -11.42 32.11 11.73
N GLY A 520 -11.42 30.78 11.58
CA GLY A 520 -12.19 29.87 12.43
C GLY A 520 -13.70 29.93 12.18
N LEU A 521 -14.12 30.27 10.97
CA LEU A 521 -15.50 30.13 10.53
C LEU A 521 -15.90 28.64 10.47
N PRO A 522 -17.19 28.30 10.62
CA PRO A 522 -17.67 26.94 10.34
C PRO A 522 -17.30 26.52 8.91
N ASP A 523 -16.85 25.30 8.68
CA ASP A 523 -16.49 24.83 7.33
C ASP A 523 -17.76 24.57 6.49
N ARG A 524 -18.27 25.63 5.87
CA ARG A 524 -19.48 25.66 5.03
C ARG A 524 -19.37 26.80 4.00
N ILE A 525 -20.42 26.97 3.21
CA ILE A 525 -20.56 28.10 2.30
C ILE A 525 -20.87 29.38 3.11
N HIS A 526 -20.16 30.44 2.80
CA HIS A 526 -20.29 31.78 3.34
C HIS A 526 -20.48 32.82 2.24
N GLU A 527 -21.12 33.94 2.56
CA GLU A 527 -21.17 35.13 1.69
C GLU A 527 -20.26 36.22 2.25
N LEU A 528 -19.31 36.72 1.47
CA LEU A 528 -18.49 37.88 1.79
C LEU A 528 -19.02 39.10 1.03
N GLU A 529 -19.26 40.18 1.76
CA GLU A 529 -19.64 41.48 1.21
C GLU A 529 -18.65 42.55 1.70
N LEU A 530 -18.07 43.30 0.77
CA LEU A 530 -17.17 44.43 1.03
C LEU A 530 -17.74 45.68 0.38
N ILE A 531 -18.09 46.69 1.19
CA ILE A 531 -18.70 47.95 0.74
C ILE A 531 -17.71 49.09 0.96
N ILE A 532 -17.31 49.76 -0.12
CA ILE A 532 -16.41 50.92 -0.06
C ILE A 532 -17.18 52.09 0.55
N THR A 533 -16.66 52.67 1.63
CA THR A 533 -17.41 53.69 2.40
C THR A 533 -17.19 55.11 1.90
N GLY A 534 -16.18 55.34 1.04
CA GLY A 534 -15.71 56.68 0.67
C GLY A 534 -15.03 57.43 1.82
N ARG A 535 -14.82 56.79 2.99
CA ARG A 535 -14.10 57.35 4.14
C ARG A 535 -12.62 56.97 4.07
N GLN A 536 -11.79 57.74 4.76
CA GLN A 536 -10.35 57.55 4.87
C GLN A 536 -9.85 57.90 6.27
N ALA A 537 -8.68 57.40 6.66
CA ALA A 537 -8.00 57.83 7.88
C ALA A 537 -7.58 59.31 7.80
N ALA A 538 -7.39 59.96 8.94
CA ALA A 538 -7.06 61.40 8.99
C ALA A 538 -5.79 61.76 8.21
N ASP A 539 -4.80 60.86 8.23
CA ASP A 539 -3.51 61.03 7.56
C ASP A 539 -3.50 60.46 6.12
N SER A 540 -4.63 59.92 5.65
CA SER A 540 -4.76 59.41 4.28
C SER A 540 -4.98 60.53 3.28
N LEU A 541 -4.40 60.39 2.10
CA LEU A 541 -4.49 61.27 0.93
C LEU A 541 -5.71 60.97 0.04
N GLY A 542 -6.43 59.85 0.27
CA GLY A 542 -7.60 59.50 -0.54
C GLY A 542 -8.39 58.27 -0.06
N PRO A 543 -9.65 58.10 -0.49
CA PRO A 543 -10.53 57.04 0.01
C PRO A 543 -10.51 55.75 -0.83
N ALA A 544 -9.49 55.54 -1.68
CA ALA A 544 -9.47 54.42 -2.61
C ALA A 544 -9.24 53.08 -1.89
N VAL A 545 -10.08 52.09 -2.14
CA VAL A 545 -9.88 50.71 -1.67
C VAL A 545 -9.50 49.85 -2.88
N GLY A 546 -8.43 49.08 -2.76
CA GLY A 546 -7.90 48.21 -3.81
C GLY A 546 -8.00 46.72 -3.46
N VAL A 547 -8.25 45.89 -4.47
CA VAL A 547 -8.39 44.43 -4.38
C VAL A 547 -7.52 43.80 -5.47
N ASP A 548 -6.51 43.04 -5.06
CA ASP A 548 -5.67 42.22 -5.94
C ASP A 548 -6.15 40.76 -5.96
N ALA A 549 -6.46 40.18 -4.80
CA ALA A 549 -6.99 38.82 -4.74
C ALA A 549 -7.75 38.55 -3.44
N ILE A 550 -8.55 37.48 -3.44
CA ILE A 550 -9.17 36.90 -2.24
C ILE A 550 -8.53 35.54 -1.98
N LEU A 551 -8.08 35.34 -0.75
CA LEU A 551 -7.47 34.09 -0.30
C LEU A 551 -8.43 33.37 0.63
N ILE A 552 -8.75 32.12 0.31
CA ILE A 552 -9.61 31.26 1.13
C ILE A 552 -8.77 30.10 1.66
N GLY A 553 -8.90 29.83 2.97
CA GLY A 553 -8.19 28.78 3.66
C GLY A 553 -9.14 27.83 4.38
N ARG A 554 -8.65 26.61 4.64
CA ARG A 554 -9.33 25.61 5.48
C ARG A 554 -8.41 25.17 6.61
N THR A 555 -8.86 25.32 7.84
CA THR A 555 -8.17 24.88 9.05
C THR A 555 -8.38 23.39 9.28
N ARG A 556 -7.38 22.72 9.86
CA ARG A 556 -7.47 21.29 10.19
C ARG A 556 -8.41 21.09 11.39
N PRO A 557 -9.46 20.25 11.29
CA PRO A 557 -10.38 20.02 12.40
C PRO A 557 -9.77 19.05 13.43
N LEU A 558 -8.70 19.44 14.12
CA LEU A 558 -7.97 18.57 15.06
C LEU A 558 -8.80 18.15 16.30
N GLY A 559 -9.81 18.94 16.69
CA GLY A 559 -10.56 18.79 17.94
C GLY A 559 -11.28 17.44 18.10
N PRO A 560 -12.19 17.05 17.18
CA PRO A 560 -12.88 15.76 17.23
C PRO A 560 -11.93 14.54 17.25
N TYR A 561 -10.77 14.65 16.61
CA TYR A 561 -9.79 13.56 16.54
C TYR A 561 -8.95 13.43 17.80
N LEU A 562 -8.53 14.56 18.38
CA LEU A 562 -7.93 14.58 19.71
C LEU A 562 -8.90 14.03 20.75
N LEU A 563 -10.20 14.34 20.63
CA LEU A 563 -11.25 13.79 21.50
C LEU A 563 -11.42 12.28 21.30
N ALA A 564 -11.54 11.79 20.07
CA ALA A 564 -11.66 10.36 19.78
C ALA A 564 -10.42 9.58 20.25
N GLY A 565 -9.22 10.09 19.98
CA GLY A 565 -7.96 9.53 20.49
C GLY A 565 -7.89 9.52 22.02
N SER A 566 -8.38 10.59 22.66
CA SER A 566 -8.48 10.68 24.12
C SER A 566 -9.49 9.70 24.70
N VAL A 567 -10.64 9.48 24.04
CA VAL A 567 -11.66 8.50 24.44
C VAL A 567 -11.15 7.07 24.31
N TRP A 568 -10.48 6.73 23.20
CA TRP A 568 -9.84 5.42 23.03
C TRP A 568 -8.70 5.19 24.03
N GLY A 569 -7.87 6.21 24.25
CA GLY A 569 -6.84 6.20 25.28
C GLY A 569 -7.44 5.97 26.67
N ALA A 570 -8.49 6.72 27.04
CA ALA A 570 -9.18 6.58 28.31
C ALA A 570 -9.86 5.21 28.48
N ALA A 571 -10.49 4.67 27.44
CA ALA A 571 -11.11 3.35 27.46
C ALA A 571 -10.08 2.23 27.67
N LEU A 572 -8.91 2.35 27.04
CA LEU A 572 -7.81 1.41 27.18
C LEU A 572 -7.14 1.52 28.56
N VAL A 573 -6.96 2.74 29.07
CA VAL A 573 -6.50 3.00 30.46
C VAL A 573 -7.49 2.41 31.47
N ALA A 574 -8.79 2.59 31.27
CA ALA A 574 -9.83 2.04 32.13
C ALA A 574 -9.87 0.50 32.09
N LEU A 575 -9.67 -0.11 30.92
CA LEU A 575 -9.54 -1.55 30.75
C LEU A 575 -8.31 -2.10 31.49
N LEU A 576 -7.16 -1.46 31.31
CA LEU A 576 -5.90 -1.82 31.96
C LEU A 576 -5.97 -1.61 33.49
N TRP A 577 -6.66 -0.56 33.95
CA TRP A 577 -6.93 -0.32 35.36
C TRP A 577 -7.87 -1.36 35.95
N ARG A 578 -8.92 -1.79 35.23
CA ARG A 578 -9.80 -2.90 35.64
C ARG A 578 -9.04 -4.22 35.76
N VAL A 579 -8.13 -4.50 34.82
CA VAL A 579 -7.25 -5.69 34.87
C VAL A 579 -6.31 -5.62 36.08
N ARG A 580 -5.70 -4.45 36.34
CA ARG A 580 -4.87 -4.21 37.54
C ARG A 580 -5.67 -4.32 38.84
N ARG A 581 -6.89 -3.79 38.90
CA ARG A 581 -7.76 -3.83 40.09
C ARG A 581 -8.23 -5.25 40.37
N ARG A 582 -8.57 -6.04 39.34
CA ARG A 582 -8.86 -7.47 39.48
C ARG A 582 -7.65 -8.25 39.99
N LEU A 583 -6.45 -7.99 39.46
CA LEU A 583 -5.21 -8.58 39.98
C LEU A 583 -4.95 -8.22 41.45
N ARG A 584 -5.25 -6.97 41.85
CA ARG A 584 -5.07 -6.51 43.24
C ARG A 584 -6.14 -7.08 44.19
N SER A 585 -7.39 -7.17 43.77
CA SER A 585 -8.49 -7.75 44.56
C SER A 585 -8.38 -9.26 44.71
N SER A 586 -7.80 -9.96 43.74
CA SER A 586 -7.50 -11.39 43.83
C SER A 586 -6.31 -11.70 44.74
N LEU A 587 -5.43 -10.72 45.00
CA LEU A 587 -4.27 -10.85 45.89
C LEU A 587 -4.55 -10.39 47.33
N ALA A 588 -5.52 -9.51 47.55
CA ALA A 588 -5.88 -9.00 48.88
C ALA A 588 -6.31 -10.11 49.90
N PRO A 589 -7.16 -11.09 49.56
CA PRO A 589 -7.51 -12.17 50.49
C PRO A 589 -6.36 -13.19 50.71
N LEU A 590 -5.35 -13.22 49.83
CA LEU A 590 -4.17 -14.07 49.97
C LEU A 590 -3.08 -13.47 50.88
N LEU A 591 -3.14 -12.15 51.14
CA LEU A 591 -2.21 -11.44 52.02
C LEU A 591 -2.80 -11.17 53.41
N ALA A 592 -4.12 -11.21 53.57
CA ALA A 592 -4.80 -11.09 54.86
C ALA A 592 -4.33 -12.10 55.94
N PRO A 593 -3.90 -13.34 55.62
CA PRO A 593 -3.37 -14.27 56.63
C PRO A 593 -1.90 -14.02 57.01
N LEU A 594 -1.17 -13.19 56.27
CA LEU A 594 0.27 -12.94 56.45
C LEU A 594 0.56 -11.69 57.31
N LEU A 595 -0.46 -10.90 57.64
CA LEU A 595 -0.38 -9.75 58.54
C LEU A 595 -1.30 -10.04 59.73
N GLY A 596 -0.75 -10.62 60.80
CA GLY A 596 -1.50 -11.12 61.97
C GLY A 596 -2.44 -10.09 62.62
N GLN A 597 -3.56 -10.59 63.15
CA GLN A 597 -4.62 -9.83 63.83
C GLN A 597 -4.25 -9.38 65.26
N PRO A 598 -5.08 -8.52 65.88
CA PRO A 598 -5.87 -9.04 67.00
C PRO A 598 -7.31 -8.49 67.11
N GLY A 599 -8.24 -9.37 67.52
CA GLY A 599 -9.09 -9.12 68.69
C GLY A 599 -10.50 -8.51 68.53
N ALA A 600 -11.47 -9.31 68.99
CA ALA A 600 -12.67 -8.95 69.78
C ALA A 600 -13.95 -8.38 69.11
N MET A 601 -15.04 -9.12 69.40
CA MET A 601 -16.40 -8.70 69.77
C MET A 601 -17.27 -7.85 68.82
N GLY A 602 -18.55 -8.27 68.74
CA GLY A 602 -19.69 -7.36 68.68
C GLY A 602 -20.53 -7.43 67.40
N ASP A 603 -21.67 -8.11 67.51
CA ASP A 603 -23.00 -7.86 66.96
C ASP A 603 -23.26 -7.07 65.65
N GLU A 604 -24.44 -7.42 65.11
CA GLU A 604 -25.28 -6.72 64.14
C GLU A 604 -25.05 -6.97 62.63
N GLU A 605 -25.88 -7.89 62.12
CA GLU A 605 -26.89 -7.60 61.10
C GLU A 605 -26.66 -6.39 60.18
N ALA A 606 -26.54 -6.70 58.88
CA ALA A 606 -27.27 -6.08 57.77
C ALA A 606 -26.42 -6.07 56.49
N PHE A 607 -26.53 -7.13 55.69
CA PHE A 607 -26.80 -6.97 54.24
C PHE A 607 -27.19 -8.33 53.65
N ALA A 608 -28.31 -8.87 54.14
CA ALA A 608 -29.13 -9.79 53.36
C ALA A 608 -29.95 -8.96 52.35
N GLY A 609 -29.95 -9.37 51.09
CA GLY A 609 -30.93 -8.89 50.12
C GLY A 609 -30.38 -8.34 48.81
N LEU A 610 -29.75 -9.20 48.00
CA LEU A 610 -30.12 -9.45 46.61
C LEU A 610 -29.05 -10.36 45.97
N LEU A 611 -29.49 -11.34 45.18
CA LEU A 611 -28.69 -12.28 44.36
C LEU A 611 -28.39 -13.65 44.99
N THR A 612 -29.43 -14.33 45.47
CA THR A 612 -29.46 -15.80 45.56
C THR A 612 -30.31 -16.39 44.44
N ALA A 613 -29.66 -16.84 43.38
CA ALA A 613 -30.12 -17.94 42.54
C ALA A 613 -28.89 -18.82 42.23
N PRO A 614 -28.71 -19.96 42.92
CA PRO A 614 -27.63 -20.87 42.60
C PRO A 614 -28.02 -21.75 41.39
N LEU A 615 -27.26 -21.66 40.31
CA LEU A 615 -27.20 -22.73 39.33
C LEU A 615 -26.54 -23.95 39.99
N PRO A 616 -27.08 -25.17 39.82
CA PRO A 616 -26.63 -26.34 40.58
C PRO A 616 -25.23 -26.80 40.14
N ASN A 617 -24.37 -27.10 41.13
CA ASN A 617 -23.18 -27.91 40.91
C ASN A 617 -23.59 -29.31 40.40
N PRO A 618 -22.92 -29.89 39.40
CA PRO A 618 -23.07 -31.30 39.12
C PRO A 618 -22.44 -32.11 40.27
N PRO A 619 -23.05 -33.23 40.70
CA PRO A 619 -22.54 -34.04 41.79
C PRO A 619 -21.26 -34.80 41.39
N PRO A 620 -20.46 -35.26 42.36
CA PRO A 620 -19.40 -36.21 42.09
C PRO A 620 -20.04 -37.59 41.88
N SER A 621 -20.37 -37.96 40.65
CA SER A 621 -20.84 -39.31 40.34
C SER A 621 -19.69 -40.23 39.98
N THR A 622 -19.40 -41.10 40.94
CA THR A 622 -18.89 -42.45 40.75
C THR A 622 -19.79 -43.22 39.77
N ARG A 623 -19.17 -44.14 38.98
CA ARG A 623 -19.81 -45.17 38.15
C ARG A 623 -20.86 -44.69 37.12
N SER A 624 -20.41 -44.46 35.89
CA SER A 624 -21.24 -44.67 34.69
C SER A 624 -20.44 -45.28 33.53
N ASP A 625 -19.88 -46.46 33.76
CA ASP A 625 -19.69 -47.43 32.68
C ASP A 625 -21.08 -48.00 32.34
N ARG A 626 -21.81 -47.41 31.38
CA ARG A 626 -22.94 -48.12 30.72
C ARG A 626 -23.53 -47.55 29.43
N TYR A 627 -22.94 -46.52 28.81
CA TYR A 627 -23.22 -46.21 27.40
C TYR A 627 -21.92 -45.92 26.67
N PRO A 628 -21.57 -46.65 25.60
CA PRO A 628 -20.38 -46.33 24.83
C PRO A 628 -20.56 -44.90 24.28
N PRO A 629 -19.62 -43.98 24.51
CA PRO A 629 -19.71 -42.65 23.92
C PRO A 629 -19.85 -42.82 22.41
N THR A 630 -20.91 -42.24 21.84
CA THR A 630 -21.17 -42.20 20.41
C THR A 630 -19.92 -41.74 19.66
N GLY A 631 -19.70 -42.25 18.45
CA GLY A 631 -18.48 -41.98 17.67
C GLY A 631 -18.13 -40.49 17.55
N LEU A 632 -19.15 -39.63 17.43
CA LEU A 632 -19.01 -38.16 17.41
C LEU A 632 -18.40 -37.59 18.69
N SER A 633 -18.82 -38.04 19.86
CA SER A 633 -18.35 -37.49 21.13
C SER A 633 -16.94 -37.95 21.51
N ARG A 634 -16.50 -39.11 20.98
CA ARG A 634 -15.11 -39.59 21.03
C ARG A 634 -14.22 -38.83 20.03
N TRP A 635 -14.73 -38.55 18.84
CA TRP A 635 -14.07 -37.75 17.79
C TRP A 635 -13.84 -36.30 18.24
N TRP A 636 -14.82 -35.68 18.90
CA TRP A 636 -14.76 -34.30 19.42
C TRP A 636 -13.86 -34.15 20.67
N ARG A 637 -13.76 -35.19 21.51
CA ARG A 637 -13.00 -35.15 22.78
C ARG A 637 -11.56 -35.66 22.68
N GLY A 638 -11.24 -36.56 21.74
CA GLY A 638 -9.97 -37.32 21.75
C GLY A 638 -8.82 -36.79 20.87
N THR A 639 -9.06 -36.01 19.81
CA THR A 639 -8.00 -35.52 18.91
C THR A 639 -8.27 -34.11 18.38
N ASP A 640 -7.23 -33.32 18.06
CA ASP A 640 -7.37 -31.98 17.46
C ASP A 640 -7.97 -32.00 16.04
N ARG A 641 -8.25 -33.17 15.46
CA ARG A 641 -8.61 -33.35 14.04
C ARG A 641 -10.03 -32.88 13.72
N GLY A 642 -11.00 -33.21 14.56
CA GLY A 642 -12.40 -32.86 14.30
C GLY A 642 -12.66 -31.36 14.37
N PRO A 643 -12.25 -30.69 15.46
CA PRO A 643 -12.24 -29.23 15.53
C PRO A 643 -11.54 -28.55 14.37
N LEU A 644 -10.39 -29.07 13.92
CA LEU A 644 -9.63 -28.48 12.81
C LEU A 644 -10.39 -28.56 11.46
N LEU A 645 -11.06 -29.68 11.16
CA LEU A 645 -11.84 -29.83 9.93
C LEU A 645 -13.04 -28.87 9.89
N VAL A 646 -13.76 -28.74 11.02
CA VAL A 646 -14.87 -27.79 11.15
C VAL A 646 -14.38 -26.35 10.99
N ALA A 647 -13.24 -26.01 11.60
CA ALA A 647 -12.67 -24.69 11.48
C ALA A 647 -12.16 -24.38 10.06
N ALA A 648 -11.57 -25.36 9.37
CA ALA A 648 -11.13 -25.21 7.99
C ALA A 648 -12.32 -24.99 7.04
N ALA A 649 -13.43 -25.71 7.25
CA ALA A 649 -14.67 -25.49 6.51
C ALA A 649 -15.26 -24.09 6.79
N ALA A 650 -15.23 -23.63 8.04
CA ALA A 650 -15.65 -22.28 8.41
C ALA A 650 -14.75 -21.19 7.77
N VAL A 651 -13.43 -21.42 7.68
CA VAL A 651 -12.50 -20.53 6.96
C VAL A 651 -12.83 -20.49 5.47
N ALA A 652 -13.11 -21.63 4.84
CA ALA A 652 -13.51 -21.67 3.44
C ALA A 652 -14.84 -20.92 3.21
N ALA A 653 -15.84 -21.11 4.07
CA ALA A 653 -17.10 -20.36 4.01
C ALA A 653 -16.89 -18.84 4.19
N MET A 654 -15.99 -18.44 5.11
CA MET A 654 -15.64 -17.04 5.36
C MET A 654 -14.95 -16.37 4.16
N LEU A 655 -14.23 -17.14 3.34
CA LEU A 655 -13.60 -16.62 2.11
C LEU A 655 -14.60 -16.44 0.96
N LEU A 656 -15.71 -17.17 0.98
CA LEU A 656 -16.73 -17.17 -0.08
C LEU A 656 -17.89 -16.19 0.20
N LEU A 657 -18.10 -15.81 1.46
CA LEU A 657 -19.24 -15.00 1.89
C LEU A 657 -18.78 -13.62 2.38
N PRO A 658 -19.36 -12.50 1.91
CA PRO A 658 -19.02 -11.15 2.37
C PRO A 658 -19.88 -10.70 3.56
N GLY A 659 -19.41 -9.74 4.36
CA GLY A 659 -20.24 -9.00 5.33
C GLY A 659 -20.49 -9.74 6.65
N TRP A 660 -21.73 -9.68 7.16
CA TRP A 660 -22.08 -10.26 8.47
C TRP A 660 -21.93 -11.79 8.56
N PRO A 661 -22.17 -12.61 7.51
CA PRO A 661 -21.92 -14.05 7.56
C PRO A 661 -20.43 -14.35 7.74
N ALA A 662 -19.54 -13.60 7.08
CA ALA A 662 -18.09 -13.71 7.27
C ALA A 662 -17.70 -13.46 8.73
N LEU A 663 -18.31 -12.43 9.36
CA LEU A 663 -18.11 -12.09 10.75
C LEU A 663 -18.60 -13.21 11.69
N ALA A 664 -19.73 -13.85 11.39
CA ALA A 664 -20.25 -14.97 12.17
C ALA A 664 -19.31 -16.18 12.12
N PHE A 665 -18.79 -16.53 10.93
CA PHE A 665 -17.79 -17.57 10.80
C PHE A 665 -16.48 -17.21 11.51
N ALA A 666 -16.01 -15.96 11.39
CA ALA A 666 -14.84 -15.46 12.13
C ALA A 666 -15.04 -15.58 13.66
N ALA A 667 -16.20 -15.21 14.19
CA ALA A 667 -16.54 -15.35 15.60
C ALA A 667 -16.55 -16.82 16.05
N SER A 668 -17.12 -17.72 15.23
CA SER A 668 -17.13 -19.16 15.52
C SER A 668 -15.72 -19.77 15.57
N ILE A 669 -14.84 -19.35 14.66
CA ILE A 669 -13.42 -19.73 14.65
C ILE A 669 -12.74 -19.16 15.90
N GLY A 670 -13.00 -17.89 16.24
CA GLY A 670 -12.46 -17.24 17.44
C GLY A 670 -12.83 -17.99 18.73
N LEU A 671 -14.09 -18.38 18.90
CA LEU A 671 -14.56 -19.17 20.04
C LEU A 671 -13.89 -20.54 20.10
N LEU A 672 -13.75 -21.20 18.94
CA LEU A 672 -13.08 -22.48 18.86
C LEU A 672 -11.59 -22.38 19.19
N VAL A 673 -10.91 -21.34 18.71
CA VAL A 673 -9.50 -21.05 19.00
C VAL A 673 -9.31 -20.68 20.48
N LEU A 674 -10.25 -19.96 21.09
CA LEU A 674 -10.26 -19.70 22.53
C LEU A 674 -10.31 -20.99 23.34
N TRP A 675 -11.15 -21.94 22.92
CA TRP A 675 -11.29 -23.25 23.57
C TRP A 675 -10.09 -24.19 23.27
N ARG A 676 -9.58 -24.15 22.03
CA ARG A 676 -8.51 -25.02 21.48
C ARG A 676 -7.47 -24.17 20.72
N PRO A 677 -6.55 -23.47 21.41
CA PRO A 677 -5.62 -22.55 20.76
C PRO A 677 -4.60 -23.21 19.83
N ARG A 678 -4.39 -24.53 19.94
CA ARG A 678 -3.59 -25.30 18.97
C ARG A 678 -4.21 -25.28 17.57
N THR A 679 -5.53 -25.28 17.47
CA THR A 679 -6.26 -25.18 16.21
C THR A 679 -5.93 -23.87 15.48
N GLY A 680 -5.81 -22.76 16.23
CA GLY A 680 -5.45 -21.46 15.67
C GLY A 680 -4.08 -21.47 14.97
N VAL A 681 -3.06 -22.08 15.59
CA VAL A 681 -1.74 -22.23 14.96
C VAL A 681 -1.79 -23.13 13.72
N TYR A 682 -2.55 -24.22 13.74
CA TYR A 682 -2.70 -25.07 12.55
C TYR A 682 -3.38 -24.34 11.39
N LEU A 683 -4.46 -23.60 11.66
CA LEU A 683 -5.16 -22.81 10.65
C LEU A 683 -4.29 -21.70 10.10
N LEU A 684 -3.52 -21.02 10.96
CA LEU A 684 -2.56 -19.99 10.57
C LEU A 684 -1.51 -20.55 9.59
N ILE A 685 -0.95 -21.73 9.85
CA ILE A 685 0.02 -22.36 8.94
C ILE A 685 -0.65 -22.77 7.61
N LEU A 686 -1.87 -23.31 7.67
CA LEU A 686 -2.63 -23.71 6.48
C LEU A 686 -3.06 -22.52 5.61
N SER A 687 -3.22 -21.34 6.19
CA SER A 687 -3.63 -20.12 5.48
C SER A 687 -2.48 -19.35 4.84
N LEU A 688 -1.21 -19.71 5.08
CA LEU A 688 -0.04 -18.99 4.54
C LEU A 688 -0.05 -18.85 3.00
N PRO A 689 -0.45 -19.87 2.20
CA PRO A 689 -0.58 -19.70 0.75
C PRO A 689 -1.62 -18.66 0.33
N LEU A 690 -2.50 -18.26 1.25
CA LEU A 690 -3.56 -17.28 1.05
C LEU A 690 -3.23 -15.95 1.74
N HIS A 691 -1.97 -15.66 2.05
CA HIS A 691 -1.58 -14.43 2.75
C HIS A 691 -2.00 -13.13 2.04
N ALA A 692 -2.09 -13.15 0.69
CA ALA A 692 -2.57 -12.01 -0.09
C ALA A 692 -4.11 -11.87 -0.10
N ARG A 693 -4.85 -12.87 0.42
CA ARG A 693 -6.31 -12.85 0.45
C ARG A 693 -6.80 -12.19 1.74
N ALA A 694 -7.47 -11.06 1.58
CA ALA A 694 -8.13 -10.36 2.67
C ALA A 694 -9.59 -10.80 2.82
N VAL A 695 -10.05 -10.86 4.06
CA VAL A 695 -11.44 -11.05 4.45
C VAL A 695 -12.06 -9.66 4.68
N GLN A 696 -13.22 -9.42 4.08
CA GLN A 696 -13.98 -8.18 4.29
C GLN A 696 -14.78 -8.31 5.59
N LEU A 697 -14.44 -7.51 6.61
CA LEU A 697 -15.12 -7.47 7.91
C LEU A 697 -15.72 -6.07 8.11
N GLY A 698 -16.98 -5.87 7.75
CA GLY A 698 -17.67 -4.58 7.86
C GLY A 698 -16.91 -3.45 7.16
N LEU A 699 -16.38 -2.49 7.95
CA LEU A 699 -15.68 -1.28 7.52
C LEU A 699 -14.21 -1.49 7.10
N GLY A 700 -13.64 -2.70 7.19
CA GLY A 700 -12.22 -2.94 6.91
C GLY A 700 -11.87 -4.30 6.30
N ARG A 701 -10.63 -4.43 5.82
CA ARG A 701 -10.04 -5.65 5.25
C ARG A 701 -8.88 -6.14 6.11
N VAL A 702 -8.87 -7.42 6.47
CA VAL A 702 -7.79 -8.06 7.24
C VAL A 702 -7.35 -9.33 6.52
N THR A 703 -6.04 -9.59 6.43
CA THR A 703 -5.57 -10.83 5.78
C THR A 703 -5.93 -12.06 6.62
N LEU A 704 -6.17 -13.20 5.96
CA LEU A 704 -6.56 -14.41 6.67
C LEU A 704 -5.52 -14.89 7.71
N PRO A 705 -4.20 -14.92 7.41
CA PRO A 705 -3.19 -15.23 8.42
C PRO A 705 -3.19 -14.23 9.60
N GLU A 706 -3.30 -12.93 9.33
CA GLU A 706 -3.34 -11.89 10.37
C GLU A 706 -4.54 -12.08 11.31
N LEU A 707 -5.73 -12.31 10.76
CA LEU A 707 -6.93 -12.58 11.56
C LEU A 707 -6.75 -13.80 12.48
N LEU A 708 -6.22 -14.90 11.93
CA LEU A 708 -5.98 -16.13 12.69
C LEU A 708 -4.87 -15.96 13.73
N TRP A 709 -3.84 -15.16 13.42
CA TRP A 709 -2.78 -14.80 14.36
C TRP A 709 -3.34 -13.98 15.53
N ILE A 710 -4.18 -12.97 15.26
CA ILE A 710 -4.84 -12.15 16.29
C ILE A 710 -5.70 -13.03 17.18
N MET A 711 -6.59 -13.84 16.60
CA MET A 711 -7.47 -14.74 17.35
C MET A 711 -6.67 -15.71 18.24
N THR A 712 -5.59 -16.29 17.71
CA THR A 712 -4.75 -17.23 18.46
C THR A 712 -4.01 -16.55 19.59
N THR A 713 -3.48 -15.36 19.35
CA THR A 713 -2.76 -14.57 20.36
C THR A 713 -3.70 -14.14 21.48
N VAL A 714 -4.87 -13.59 21.14
CA VAL A 714 -5.91 -13.22 22.11
C VAL A 714 -6.34 -14.42 22.95
N ALA A 715 -6.56 -15.58 22.31
CA ALA A 715 -6.90 -16.82 23.02
C ALA A 715 -5.83 -17.23 24.04
N ILE A 716 -4.55 -17.16 23.68
CA ILE A 716 -3.46 -17.51 24.60
C ILE A 716 -3.37 -16.51 25.74
N VAL A 717 -3.46 -15.20 25.46
CA VAL A 717 -3.41 -14.15 26.49
C VAL A 717 -4.57 -14.29 27.46
N ALA A 718 -5.79 -14.51 26.96
CA ALA A 718 -6.98 -14.73 27.77
C ALA A 718 -6.83 -15.96 28.67
N ARG A 719 -6.30 -17.08 28.14
CA ARG A 719 -6.04 -18.29 28.94
C ARG A 719 -4.91 -18.12 29.95
N ALA A 720 -3.87 -17.35 29.62
CA ALA A 720 -2.79 -17.03 30.54
C ALA A 720 -3.28 -16.19 31.72
N ALA A 721 -4.18 -15.23 31.44
CA ALA A 721 -4.86 -14.44 32.46
C ALA A 721 -5.80 -15.30 33.33
N TRP A 722 -6.47 -16.30 32.74
CA TRP A 722 -7.40 -17.18 33.45
C TRP A 722 -6.73 -18.28 34.30
N HIS A 723 -5.62 -18.85 33.84
CA HIS A 723 -4.96 -19.99 34.49
C HIS A 723 -3.59 -19.67 35.13
N GLU A 724 -3.22 -18.39 35.25
CA GLU A 724 -1.96 -17.90 35.82
C GLU A 724 -0.68 -18.53 35.24
N ARG A 725 -0.73 -18.96 33.96
CA ARG A 725 0.41 -19.54 33.25
C ARG A 725 0.76 -18.69 32.05
N GLY A 726 1.82 -17.89 32.18
CA GLY A 726 2.32 -17.02 31.11
C GLY A 726 2.96 -17.77 29.92
N PRO A 727 3.17 -17.06 28.80
CA PRO A 727 3.85 -17.60 27.61
C PRO A 727 5.30 -17.99 27.92
N ARG A 728 5.83 -18.97 27.16
CA ARG A 728 7.19 -19.46 27.34
C ARG A 728 8.16 -18.77 26.39
N TRP A 729 9.30 -18.34 26.91
CA TRP A 729 10.35 -17.73 26.11
C TRP A 729 11.25 -18.77 25.41
N PRO A 730 11.45 -18.70 24.08
CA PRO A 730 12.31 -19.60 23.33
C PRO A 730 13.80 -19.26 23.53
N ARG A 731 14.49 -19.93 24.46
CA ARG A 731 15.90 -19.59 24.80
C ARG A 731 16.88 -19.61 23.62
N SER A 732 16.76 -20.56 22.68
CA SER A 732 17.72 -20.70 21.57
C SER A 732 17.51 -19.70 20.43
N PHE A 733 16.27 -19.21 20.24
CA PHE A 733 15.87 -18.41 19.08
C PHE A 733 15.29 -17.04 19.45
N GLY A 734 15.02 -16.79 20.73
CA GLY A 734 14.48 -15.53 21.21
C GLY A 734 15.48 -14.38 21.11
N GLY A 735 16.78 -14.65 21.28
CA GLY A 735 17.85 -13.67 21.07
C GLY A 735 17.85 -13.08 19.66
N PRO A 736 18.04 -13.90 18.60
CA PRO A 736 18.02 -13.40 17.23
C PRO A 736 16.66 -12.80 16.83
N ALA A 737 15.55 -13.32 17.35
CA ALA A 737 14.21 -12.74 17.12
C ALA A 737 14.10 -11.31 17.67
N VAL A 738 14.50 -11.10 18.93
CA VAL A 738 14.46 -9.77 19.56
C VAL A 738 15.42 -8.82 18.85
N LEU A 739 16.63 -9.28 18.51
CA LEU A 739 17.58 -8.45 17.79
C LEU A 739 17.03 -8.00 16.44
N LEU A 740 16.42 -8.91 15.67
CA LEU A 740 15.81 -8.57 14.39
C LEU A 740 14.65 -7.58 14.55
N ILE A 741 13.77 -7.79 15.54
CA ILE A 741 12.64 -6.88 15.82
C ILE A 741 13.16 -5.49 16.19
N VAL A 742 14.13 -5.40 17.10
CA VAL A 742 14.68 -4.12 17.55
C VAL A 742 15.42 -3.42 16.39
N ALA A 743 16.24 -4.15 15.64
CA ALA A 743 16.98 -3.60 14.51
C ALA A 743 16.03 -3.07 13.43
N ALA A 744 15.02 -3.85 13.04
CA ALA A 744 14.01 -3.42 12.07
C ALA A 744 13.16 -2.24 12.60
N ALA A 745 12.80 -2.24 13.89
CA ALA A 745 12.03 -1.14 14.49
C ALA A 745 12.82 0.18 14.54
N VAL A 746 14.12 0.11 14.82
CA VAL A 746 15.00 1.29 14.75
C VAL A 746 15.16 1.74 13.30
N ALA A 747 15.34 0.81 12.36
CA ALA A 747 15.44 1.12 10.94
C ALA A 747 14.16 1.76 10.38
N THR A 748 12.96 1.39 10.88
CA THR A 748 11.69 2.03 10.54
C THR A 748 11.67 3.54 10.84
N ILE A 749 12.40 4.01 11.86
CA ILE A 749 12.45 5.44 12.21
C ILE A 749 13.11 6.25 11.09
N GLY A 750 14.10 5.68 10.40
CA GLY A 750 14.83 6.31 9.30
C GLY A 750 14.29 5.98 7.91
N ALA A 751 13.16 5.27 7.80
CA ALA A 751 12.61 4.86 6.52
C ALA A 751 11.96 6.04 5.76
N GLN A 752 12.16 6.10 4.44
CA GLN A 752 11.58 7.14 3.57
C GLN A 752 10.05 7.15 3.59
N VAL A 753 9.44 5.96 3.74
CA VAL A 753 7.99 5.78 3.85
C VAL A 753 7.66 5.03 5.16
N PRO A 754 7.55 5.72 6.30
CA PRO A 754 7.39 5.08 7.61
C PRO A 754 6.14 4.21 7.74
N THR A 755 5.06 4.53 7.01
CA THR A 755 3.80 3.77 7.03
C THR A 755 3.97 2.36 6.47
N MET A 756 4.67 2.23 5.33
CA MET A 756 4.95 0.94 4.69
C MET A 756 5.98 0.15 5.49
N ALA A 757 7.02 0.84 5.99
CA ALA A 757 8.00 0.23 6.88
C ALA A 757 7.38 -0.33 8.17
N LEU A 758 6.42 0.39 8.78
CA LEU A 758 5.71 -0.07 9.96
C LEU A 758 4.82 -1.29 9.66
N ARG A 759 4.14 -1.28 8.52
CA ARG A 759 3.32 -2.42 8.06
C ARG A 759 4.20 -3.67 7.91
N GLU A 760 5.34 -3.54 7.26
CA GLU A 760 6.23 -4.67 7.03
C GLU A 760 6.91 -5.15 8.32
N LEU A 761 7.39 -4.23 9.17
CA LEU A 761 7.88 -4.55 10.51
C LEU A 761 6.88 -5.41 11.27
N ARG A 762 5.58 -5.04 11.24
CA ARG A 762 4.53 -5.81 11.90
C ARG A 762 4.37 -7.19 11.26
N VAL A 763 4.05 -7.23 9.96
CA VAL A 763 3.53 -8.43 9.29
C VAL A 763 4.64 -9.45 8.95
N VAL A 764 5.87 -8.99 8.71
CA VAL A 764 6.99 -9.84 8.23
C VAL A 764 8.01 -10.11 9.33
N VAL A 765 8.16 -9.21 10.31
CA VAL A 765 9.14 -9.37 11.39
C VAL A 765 8.48 -9.77 12.71
N ILE A 766 7.56 -8.96 13.22
CA ILE A 766 6.98 -9.15 14.56
C ILE A 766 6.04 -10.35 14.61
N GLU A 767 5.01 -10.42 13.77
CA GLU A 767 4.01 -11.50 13.84
C GLU A 767 4.63 -12.89 13.64
N PRO A 768 5.52 -13.11 12.65
CA PRO A 768 6.19 -14.40 12.46
C PRO A 768 7.14 -14.75 13.61
N ALA A 769 7.90 -13.79 14.14
CA ALA A 769 8.75 -14.02 15.31
C ALA A 769 7.92 -14.36 16.57
N LEU A 770 6.74 -13.77 16.73
CA LEU A 770 5.83 -14.10 17.83
C LEU A 770 5.13 -15.46 17.63
N LEU A 771 4.94 -15.94 16.39
CA LEU A 771 4.48 -17.31 16.13
C LEU A 771 5.38 -18.34 16.82
N LEU A 772 6.70 -18.10 16.88
CA LEU A 772 7.64 -18.95 17.61
C LEU A 772 7.21 -19.13 19.07
N VAL A 773 6.81 -18.04 19.74
CA VAL A 773 6.34 -18.02 21.13
C VAL A 773 5.04 -18.81 21.27
N LEU A 774 4.11 -18.66 20.32
CA LEU A 774 2.86 -19.44 20.30
C LEU A 774 3.17 -20.94 20.21
N ILE A 775 4.07 -21.34 19.31
CA ILE A 775 4.45 -22.74 19.09
C ILE A 775 5.07 -23.35 20.35
N VAL A 776 6.12 -22.74 20.92
CA VAL A 776 6.79 -23.30 22.12
C VAL A 776 5.92 -23.27 23.37
N THR A 777 4.91 -22.39 23.40
CA THR A 777 3.95 -22.32 24.51
C THR A 777 2.93 -23.46 24.43
N LEU A 778 2.37 -23.71 23.24
CA LEU A 778 1.25 -24.63 23.02
C LEU A 778 1.64 -26.08 22.74
N PHE A 779 2.78 -26.31 22.09
CA PHE A 779 3.19 -27.62 21.57
C PHE A 779 4.30 -28.21 22.45
N ARG A 780 3.98 -29.34 23.09
CA ARG A 780 4.79 -29.98 24.16
C ARG A 780 4.63 -31.50 24.21
N GLY A 781 3.91 -32.09 23.26
CA GLY A 781 3.74 -33.52 23.11
C GLY A 781 4.84 -34.11 22.23
N ARG A 782 5.17 -35.38 22.47
CA ARG A 782 6.17 -36.12 21.67
C ARG A 782 5.83 -36.17 20.18
N ASP A 783 4.55 -36.15 19.84
CA ASP A 783 4.05 -36.16 18.45
C ASP A 783 3.86 -34.76 17.85
N ASP A 784 3.95 -33.69 18.64
CA ASP A 784 3.65 -32.33 18.18
C ASP A 784 4.60 -31.86 17.05
N PRO A 785 5.92 -32.13 17.07
CA PRO A 785 6.79 -31.82 15.93
C PRO A 785 6.31 -32.45 14.62
N ALA A 786 5.90 -33.71 14.66
CA ALA A 786 5.39 -34.40 13.47
C ALA A 786 4.09 -33.77 12.98
N ARG A 787 3.17 -33.40 13.88
CA ARG A 787 1.91 -32.76 13.51
C ARG A 787 2.14 -31.40 12.83
N LEU A 788 3.01 -30.57 13.39
CA LEU A 788 3.35 -29.26 12.81
C LEU A 788 3.99 -29.40 11.41
N VAL A 789 4.87 -30.40 11.22
CA VAL A 789 5.46 -30.68 9.90
C VAL A 789 4.40 -31.18 8.91
N TRP A 790 3.48 -32.05 9.33
CA TRP A 790 2.35 -32.45 8.51
C TRP A 790 1.48 -31.24 8.11
N THR A 791 1.28 -30.27 9.00
CA THR A 791 0.54 -29.04 8.70
C THR A 791 1.27 -28.16 7.69
N LEU A 792 2.59 -27.98 7.85
CA LEU A 792 3.44 -27.25 6.89
C LEU A 792 3.39 -27.90 5.51
N VAL A 793 3.56 -29.23 5.43
CA VAL A 793 3.47 -29.98 4.17
C VAL A 793 2.07 -29.88 3.57
N ALA A 794 1.01 -29.95 4.37
CA ALA A 794 -0.36 -29.78 3.89
C ALA A 794 -0.60 -28.38 3.27
N ALA A 795 -0.04 -27.31 3.86
CA ALA A 795 -0.08 -25.98 3.27
C ALA A 795 0.65 -25.94 1.90
N GLY A 796 1.81 -26.60 1.81
CA GLY A 796 2.55 -26.78 0.55
C GLY A 796 1.77 -27.56 -0.52
N VAL A 797 1.13 -28.66 -0.12
CA VAL A 797 0.28 -29.46 -1.02
C VAL A 797 -0.91 -28.63 -1.51
N GLY A 798 -1.56 -27.85 -0.65
CA GLY A 798 -2.63 -26.95 -1.05
C GLY A 798 -2.19 -25.92 -2.08
N ALA A 799 -1.05 -25.27 -1.85
CA ALA A 799 -0.47 -24.30 -2.79
C ALA A 799 -0.07 -24.95 -4.13
N GLY A 800 0.59 -26.11 -4.08
CA GLY A 800 1.04 -26.84 -5.28
C GLY A 800 -0.14 -27.40 -6.09
N ALA A 801 -1.16 -27.96 -5.44
CA ALA A 801 -2.36 -28.44 -6.10
C ALA A 801 -3.13 -27.28 -6.75
N ALA A 802 -3.29 -26.16 -6.05
CA ALA A 802 -3.91 -24.95 -6.61
C ALA A 802 -3.14 -24.47 -7.86
N ALA A 803 -1.81 -24.45 -7.82
CA ALA A 803 -0.99 -24.07 -8.96
C ALA A 803 -1.17 -25.01 -10.17
N LEU A 804 -1.19 -26.33 -9.95
CA LEU A 804 -1.39 -27.31 -11.00
C LEU A 804 -2.81 -27.24 -11.60
N VAL A 805 -3.84 -27.11 -10.77
CA VAL A 805 -5.24 -27.03 -11.21
C VAL A 805 -5.50 -25.73 -11.97
N LEU A 806 -5.08 -24.59 -11.44
CA LEU A 806 -5.24 -23.30 -12.11
C LEU A 806 -4.47 -23.25 -13.42
N GLY A 807 -3.23 -23.77 -13.43
CA GLY A 807 -2.42 -23.85 -14.64
C GLY A 807 -3.04 -24.75 -15.71
N ALA A 808 -3.58 -25.91 -15.32
CA ALA A 808 -4.31 -26.80 -16.24
C ALA A 808 -5.59 -26.14 -16.80
N ALA A 809 -6.18 -25.20 -16.06
CA ALA A 809 -7.32 -24.39 -16.51
C ALA A 809 -6.91 -23.15 -17.33
N GLY A 810 -5.64 -22.98 -17.68
CA GLY A 810 -5.15 -21.81 -18.42
C GLY A 810 -5.06 -20.53 -17.58
N GLN A 811 -5.17 -20.62 -16.26
CA GLN A 811 -5.21 -19.47 -15.36
C GLN A 811 -3.92 -19.32 -14.55
N ARG A 812 -3.59 -18.08 -14.16
CA ARG A 812 -2.41 -17.76 -13.32
C ARG A 812 -1.09 -18.28 -13.91
N LEU A 813 -1.00 -18.18 -15.23
CA LEU A 813 0.16 -18.50 -16.04
C LEU A 813 0.95 -17.22 -16.33
N ILE A 814 2.28 -17.31 -16.26
CA ILE A 814 3.17 -16.20 -16.59
C ILE A 814 4.15 -16.69 -17.65
N GLU A 815 4.13 -16.05 -18.80
CA GLU A 815 5.09 -16.29 -19.88
C GLU A 815 6.39 -15.55 -19.60
N ALA A 816 7.52 -16.25 -19.66
CA ALA A 816 8.84 -15.64 -19.56
C ALA A 816 9.90 -16.53 -20.22
N GLU A 817 10.78 -15.96 -21.03
CA GLU A 817 11.92 -16.66 -21.66
C GLU A 817 11.48 -17.92 -22.45
N GLY A 818 10.36 -17.81 -23.20
CA GLY A 818 9.84 -18.87 -24.06
C GLY A 818 9.15 -20.03 -23.35
N VAL A 819 8.82 -19.89 -22.05
CA VAL A 819 8.08 -20.90 -21.29
C VAL A 819 6.90 -20.31 -20.52
N VAL A 820 5.85 -21.12 -20.39
CA VAL A 820 4.66 -20.85 -19.58
C VAL A 820 4.91 -21.36 -18.15
N ARG A 821 4.79 -20.49 -17.14
CA ARG A 821 5.18 -20.77 -15.76
C ARG A 821 4.00 -20.74 -14.80
N LEU A 822 3.95 -21.68 -13.86
CA LEU A 822 2.92 -21.73 -12.82
C LEU A 822 3.22 -20.75 -11.68
N ALA A 823 2.27 -19.85 -11.38
CA ALA A 823 2.31 -19.00 -10.18
C ALA A 823 1.33 -19.43 -9.08
N GLY A 824 0.21 -20.07 -9.46
CA GLY A 824 -0.81 -20.53 -8.52
C GLY A 824 -1.44 -19.39 -7.71
N PRO A 825 -1.50 -19.47 -6.36
CA PRO A 825 -2.08 -18.40 -5.54
C PRO A 825 -1.18 -17.17 -5.41
N TYR A 826 0.06 -17.22 -5.91
CA TYR A 826 1.04 -16.15 -5.83
C TYR A 826 1.03 -15.27 -7.08
N SER A 827 1.60 -14.07 -6.99
CA SER A 827 1.78 -13.15 -8.11
C SER A 827 2.98 -13.49 -8.99
N SER A 828 3.92 -14.31 -8.50
CA SER A 828 5.14 -14.69 -9.21
C SER A 828 5.42 -16.19 -9.09
N PRO A 829 5.90 -16.87 -10.17
CA PRO A 829 6.29 -18.28 -10.11
C PRO A 829 7.49 -18.50 -9.17
N ASN A 830 8.34 -17.49 -8.98
CA ASN A 830 9.47 -17.58 -8.05
C ASN A 830 8.99 -17.63 -6.59
N HIS A 831 7.97 -16.85 -6.23
CA HIS A 831 7.39 -16.87 -4.88
C HIS A 831 6.78 -18.23 -4.57
N LEU A 832 6.00 -18.79 -5.50
CA LEU A 832 5.50 -20.18 -5.38
C LEU A 832 6.65 -21.15 -5.11
N ALA A 833 7.73 -21.04 -5.88
CA ALA A 833 8.88 -21.93 -5.77
C ALA A 833 9.69 -21.75 -4.47
N LEU A 834 9.80 -20.52 -3.96
CA LEU A 834 10.41 -20.18 -2.65
C LEU A 834 9.65 -20.83 -1.49
N PHE A 835 8.32 -20.83 -1.55
CA PHE A 835 7.47 -21.46 -0.55
C PHE A 835 7.57 -22.99 -0.63
N LEU A 836 7.33 -23.56 -1.83
CA LEU A 836 7.34 -25.02 -2.05
C LEU A 836 8.71 -25.66 -1.80
N GLY A 837 9.80 -24.98 -2.18
CA GLY A 837 11.17 -25.48 -2.03
C GLY A 837 11.56 -25.77 -0.58
N ARG A 838 11.04 -25.00 0.38
CA ARG A 838 11.27 -25.22 1.82
C ARG A 838 10.51 -26.42 2.37
N LEU A 839 9.37 -26.74 1.74
CA LEU A 839 8.44 -27.76 2.21
C LEU A 839 8.74 -29.12 1.58
N LEU A 840 9.39 -29.16 0.41
CA LEU A 840 9.76 -30.41 -0.26
C LEU A 840 10.70 -31.30 0.61
N PRO A 841 11.80 -30.79 1.21
CA PRO A 841 12.64 -31.59 2.10
C PRO A 841 11.88 -32.17 3.30
N LEU A 842 10.89 -31.43 3.83
CA LEU A 842 10.02 -31.90 4.91
C LEU A 842 9.09 -33.02 4.45
N ALA A 843 8.49 -32.89 3.26
CA ALA A 843 7.63 -33.91 2.67
C ALA A 843 8.41 -35.20 2.34
N LEU A 844 9.64 -35.07 1.81
CA LEU A 844 10.56 -36.18 1.55
C LEU A 844 10.95 -36.88 2.85
N ALA A 845 11.30 -36.14 3.89
CA ALA A 845 11.56 -36.73 5.21
C ALA A 845 10.33 -37.49 5.72
N LEU A 846 9.12 -36.93 5.64
CA LEU A 846 7.89 -37.64 6.02
C LEU A 846 7.65 -38.92 5.20
N ALA A 847 7.93 -38.91 3.89
CA ALA A 847 7.77 -40.04 2.99
C ALA A 847 8.74 -41.19 3.29
N LEU A 848 9.92 -40.88 3.78
CA LEU A 848 10.95 -41.87 4.12
C LEU A 848 10.73 -42.49 5.51
N ILE A 849 10.07 -41.77 6.42
CA ILE A 849 9.95 -42.17 7.83
C ILE A 849 8.58 -42.78 8.17
N SER A 850 7.57 -42.48 7.36
CA SER A 850 6.21 -42.96 7.56
C SER A 850 6.04 -44.39 7.02
N ALA A 851 5.00 -45.09 7.50
CA ALA A 851 4.63 -46.42 7.02
C ALA A 851 3.14 -46.47 6.65
N GLY A 852 2.76 -47.46 5.82
CA GLY A 852 1.37 -47.67 5.39
C GLY A 852 0.77 -46.45 4.67
N SER A 853 -0.49 -46.14 4.96
CA SER A 853 -1.22 -45.01 4.33
C SER A 853 -0.55 -43.66 4.54
N ARG A 854 0.10 -43.41 5.69
CA ARG A 854 0.82 -42.16 5.93
C ARG A 854 2.02 -41.98 5.01
N ARG A 855 2.68 -43.08 4.62
CA ARG A 855 3.77 -43.04 3.63
C ARG A 855 3.23 -42.65 2.26
N ALA A 856 2.12 -43.27 1.84
CA ALA A 856 1.47 -42.93 0.57
C ALA A 856 1.05 -41.46 0.52
N ILE A 857 0.46 -40.93 1.60
CA ILE A 857 0.08 -39.50 1.69
C ILE A 857 1.30 -38.58 1.61
N ALA A 858 2.39 -38.91 2.30
CA ALA A 858 3.61 -38.11 2.23
C ALA A 858 4.27 -38.14 0.84
N ILE A 859 4.29 -39.31 0.19
CA ILE A 859 4.78 -39.46 -1.20
C ILE A 859 3.91 -38.62 -2.14
N PHE A 860 2.59 -38.75 -2.07
CA PHE A 860 1.67 -37.94 -2.86
C PHE A 860 1.91 -36.44 -2.64
N GLY A 861 2.04 -36.02 -1.38
CA GLY A 861 2.30 -34.63 -1.05
C GLY A 861 3.64 -34.14 -1.61
N ALA A 862 4.71 -34.93 -1.49
CA ALA A 862 6.01 -34.62 -2.09
C ALA A 862 5.93 -34.53 -3.62
N SER A 863 5.17 -35.42 -4.27
CA SER A 863 4.97 -35.40 -5.72
C SER A 863 4.22 -34.15 -6.20
N VAL A 864 3.15 -33.73 -5.51
CA VAL A 864 2.40 -32.51 -5.83
C VAL A 864 3.29 -31.28 -5.69
N ILE A 865 4.02 -31.17 -4.57
CA ILE A 865 4.96 -30.07 -4.33
C ILE A 865 6.07 -30.07 -5.39
N GLY A 866 6.65 -31.23 -5.69
CA GLY A 866 7.71 -31.38 -6.69
C GLY A 866 7.25 -31.03 -8.10
N ALA A 867 6.06 -31.46 -8.51
CA ALA A 867 5.50 -31.15 -9.83
C ALA A 867 5.24 -29.65 -9.99
N ALA A 868 4.59 -29.00 -9.02
CA ALA A 868 4.35 -27.56 -9.06
C ALA A 868 5.67 -26.76 -9.06
N LEU A 869 6.68 -27.22 -8.32
CA LEU A 869 8.02 -26.61 -8.30
C LEU A 869 8.74 -26.80 -9.64
N LEU A 870 8.59 -27.94 -10.30
CA LEU A 870 9.12 -28.19 -11.64
C LEU A 870 8.49 -27.21 -12.66
N PHE A 871 7.15 -27.14 -12.70
CA PHE A 871 6.42 -26.27 -13.64
C PHE A 871 6.43 -24.77 -13.26
N SER A 872 6.99 -24.39 -12.12
CA SER A 872 7.31 -22.98 -11.83
C SER A 872 8.48 -22.45 -12.70
N PHE A 873 9.26 -23.37 -13.26
CA PHE A 873 10.51 -23.14 -13.99
C PHE A 873 11.52 -22.26 -13.22
N SER A 874 11.45 -22.17 -11.88
CA SER A 874 12.41 -21.41 -11.09
C SER A 874 13.74 -22.16 -10.95
N ARG A 875 14.77 -21.69 -11.66
CA ARG A 875 16.13 -22.25 -11.67
C ARG A 875 16.74 -22.30 -10.25
N GLY A 876 16.62 -21.21 -9.51
CA GLY A 876 17.07 -21.11 -8.12
C GLY A 876 16.37 -22.11 -7.21
N ALA A 877 15.08 -22.34 -7.42
CA ALA A 877 14.32 -23.32 -6.65
C ALA A 877 14.73 -24.76 -6.94
N TRP A 878 15.04 -25.12 -8.18
CA TRP A 878 15.51 -26.46 -8.54
C TRP A 878 16.83 -26.79 -7.84
N LEU A 879 17.82 -25.89 -7.94
CA LEU A 879 19.12 -26.04 -7.29
C LEU A 879 18.98 -26.12 -5.77
N ALA A 880 18.24 -25.18 -5.16
CA ALA A 880 18.05 -25.14 -3.71
C ALA A 880 17.28 -26.37 -3.19
N SER A 881 16.32 -26.88 -3.96
CA SER A 881 15.55 -28.07 -3.59
C SER A 881 16.38 -29.35 -3.73
N ALA A 882 17.22 -29.45 -4.76
CA ALA A 882 18.17 -30.55 -4.91
C ALA A 882 19.19 -30.58 -3.75
N ALA A 883 19.76 -29.42 -3.39
CA ALA A 883 20.64 -29.29 -2.24
C ALA A 883 19.93 -29.69 -0.92
N GLY A 884 18.71 -29.21 -0.71
CA GLY A 884 17.90 -29.57 0.46
C GLY A 884 17.58 -31.07 0.53
N ALA A 885 17.22 -31.70 -0.60
CA ALA A 885 16.99 -33.14 -0.68
C ALA A 885 18.28 -33.95 -0.42
N GLY A 886 19.42 -33.48 -0.92
CA GLY A 886 20.74 -34.06 -0.64
C GLY A 886 21.06 -34.10 0.85
N VAL A 887 20.78 -33.01 1.59
CA VAL A 887 20.95 -32.95 3.05
C VAL A 887 20.03 -33.94 3.77
N VAL A 888 18.80 -34.13 3.29
CA VAL A 888 17.91 -35.18 3.83
C VAL A 888 18.52 -36.57 3.65
N LEU A 889 19.02 -36.89 2.46
CA LEU A 889 19.63 -38.18 2.16
C LEU A 889 20.89 -38.41 3.01
N ILE A 890 21.81 -37.44 3.08
CA ILE A 890 23.02 -37.52 3.89
C ILE A 890 22.67 -37.68 5.38
N GLY A 891 21.73 -36.89 5.90
CA GLY A 891 21.29 -37.00 7.29
C GLY A 891 20.71 -38.37 7.63
N LEU A 892 20.04 -39.02 6.67
CA LEU A 892 19.55 -40.40 6.82
C LEU A 892 20.68 -41.44 6.78
N LEU A 893 21.71 -41.23 5.96
CA LEU A 893 22.90 -42.10 5.92
C LEU A 893 23.70 -42.01 7.22
N VAL A 894 23.95 -40.79 7.72
CA VAL A 894 24.74 -40.52 8.94
C VAL A 894 24.03 -41.04 10.21
N THR A 895 22.70 -41.05 10.24
CA THR A 895 21.93 -41.54 11.41
C THR A 895 21.85 -43.08 11.51
N GLY A 896 22.42 -43.82 10.55
CA GLY A 896 22.82 -45.22 10.72
C GLY A 896 21.71 -46.26 10.97
N ARG A 897 20.45 -46.00 10.58
CA ARG A 897 19.36 -46.97 10.83
C ARG A 897 19.24 -48.02 9.70
N PRO A 898 19.14 -49.33 10.00
CA PRO A 898 18.86 -50.37 8.99
C PRO A 898 17.46 -50.27 8.35
N THR A 899 16.60 -49.38 8.86
CA THR A 899 15.23 -49.17 8.38
C THR A 899 15.12 -48.58 6.97
N TRP A 900 16.14 -47.93 6.40
CA TRP A 900 16.04 -47.49 4.99
C TRP A 900 16.20 -48.65 4.02
N ARG A 901 17.10 -49.62 4.31
CA ARG A 901 17.19 -50.90 3.58
C ARG A 901 15.87 -51.66 3.72
N GLU A 902 15.30 -51.77 4.92
CA GLU A 902 13.98 -52.39 5.10
C GLU A 902 12.82 -51.58 4.48
N ALA A 903 12.86 -50.25 4.42
CA ALA A 903 11.80 -49.42 3.84
C ALA A 903 11.86 -49.32 2.31
N LEU A 904 13.04 -49.52 1.70
CA LEU A 904 13.20 -49.72 0.27
C LEU A 904 12.82 -51.16 -0.13
N ILE A 905 13.14 -52.15 0.71
CA ILE A 905 13.03 -53.58 0.38
C ILE A 905 11.70 -54.21 0.83
N ARG A 906 11.10 -53.86 1.98
CA ARG A 906 9.80 -54.43 2.44
C ARG A 906 8.62 -54.21 1.49
N PRO A 907 8.45 -53.08 0.78
CA PRO A 907 7.38 -52.93 -0.20
C PRO A 907 7.49 -53.94 -1.35
N LEU A 908 8.68 -54.49 -1.62
CA LEU A 908 8.87 -55.56 -2.61
C LEU A 908 8.36 -56.92 -2.12
N GLY A 909 8.13 -57.09 -0.82
CA GLY A 909 7.68 -58.34 -0.20
C GLY A 909 6.15 -58.54 -0.14
N SER A 910 5.33 -57.53 -0.46
CA SER A 910 3.87 -57.68 -0.55
C SER A 910 3.30 -57.10 -1.84
N THR A 911 2.34 -57.80 -2.46
CA THR A 911 1.78 -57.46 -3.78
C THR A 911 1.15 -56.07 -3.81
N ALA A 912 0.50 -55.65 -2.72
CA ALA A 912 -0.09 -54.32 -2.57
C ALA A 912 0.96 -53.21 -2.42
N GLY A 913 2.04 -53.46 -1.66
CA GLY A 913 3.15 -52.52 -1.49
C GLY A 913 3.92 -52.29 -2.79
N ARG A 914 4.10 -53.35 -3.59
CA ARG A 914 4.76 -53.32 -4.91
C ARG A 914 3.98 -52.48 -5.92
N ARG A 915 2.65 -52.68 -5.99
CA ARG A 915 1.77 -51.86 -6.85
C ARG A 915 1.81 -50.38 -6.50
N THR A 916 1.70 -50.02 -5.22
CA THR A 916 1.72 -48.60 -4.81
C THR A 916 3.07 -47.94 -5.09
N LEU A 917 4.18 -48.65 -4.88
CA LEU A 917 5.52 -48.14 -5.17
C LEU A 917 5.74 -47.94 -6.68
N ILE A 918 5.32 -48.90 -7.51
CA ILE A 918 5.43 -48.83 -8.97
C ILE A 918 4.56 -47.69 -9.52
N ILE A 919 3.31 -47.56 -9.09
CA ILE A 919 2.43 -46.46 -9.54
C ILE A 919 3.03 -45.10 -9.14
N SER A 920 3.52 -44.97 -7.91
CA SER A 920 4.13 -43.72 -7.45
C SER A 920 5.43 -43.40 -8.20
N ALA A 921 6.27 -44.40 -8.47
CA ALA A 921 7.50 -44.24 -9.23
C ALA A 921 7.24 -43.89 -10.70
N VAL A 922 6.27 -44.56 -11.34
CA VAL A 922 5.84 -44.26 -12.72
C VAL A 922 5.29 -42.84 -12.80
N VAL A 923 4.45 -42.41 -11.87
CA VAL A 923 3.93 -41.03 -11.85
C VAL A 923 5.05 -40.00 -11.69
N VAL A 924 5.99 -40.23 -10.75
CA VAL A 924 7.12 -39.31 -10.54
C VAL A 924 8.06 -39.28 -11.74
N VAL A 925 8.41 -40.44 -12.30
CA VAL A 925 9.29 -40.54 -13.48
C VAL A 925 8.62 -39.95 -14.72
N SER A 926 7.33 -40.19 -14.95
CA SER A 926 6.58 -39.56 -16.05
C SER A 926 6.49 -38.05 -15.90
N ILE A 927 6.31 -37.52 -14.68
CA ILE A 927 6.32 -36.06 -14.44
C ILE A 927 7.72 -35.47 -14.68
N LEU A 928 8.78 -36.16 -14.25
CA LEU A 928 10.16 -35.72 -14.47
C LEU A 928 10.54 -35.79 -15.96
N ILE A 929 10.17 -36.85 -16.68
CA ILE A 929 10.40 -37.00 -18.12
C ILE A 929 9.57 -35.98 -18.91
N LEU A 930 8.31 -35.73 -18.53
CA LEU A 930 7.46 -34.72 -19.17
C LEU A 930 7.99 -33.31 -18.91
N GLY A 931 8.35 -32.97 -17.67
CA GLY A 931 8.91 -31.66 -17.34
C GLY A 931 10.31 -31.43 -17.92
N PHE A 932 11.13 -32.48 -18.02
CA PHE A 932 12.42 -32.43 -18.72
C PHE A 932 12.24 -32.32 -20.24
N GLY A 933 11.31 -33.09 -20.82
CA GLY A 933 10.97 -33.06 -22.25
C GLY A 933 10.35 -31.74 -22.70
N LEU A 934 9.54 -31.09 -21.86
CA LEU A 934 8.99 -29.75 -22.10
C LEU A 934 10.04 -28.63 -21.93
N ALA A 935 11.11 -28.87 -21.18
CA ALA A 935 12.23 -27.93 -21.03
C ALA A 935 13.29 -28.08 -22.15
N MET A 936 13.33 -29.24 -22.82
CA MET A 936 14.23 -29.52 -23.94
C MET A 936 13.87 -28.63 -25.15
N GLY A 937 14.81 -27.76 -25.56
CA GLY A 937 14.66 -26.88 -26.74
C GLY A 937 14.41 -25.39 -26.43
N THR A 938 14.29 -25.00 -25.16
CA THR A 938 13.98 -23.61 -24.76
C THR A 938 15.24 -22.78 -24.46
N GLU A 939 15.18 -21.45 -24.65
CA GLU A 939 16.25 -20.49 -24.30
C GLU A 939 16.68 -20.58 -22.83
N ARG A 940 15.77 -21.04 -21.97
CA ARG A 940 15.97 -21.21 -20.52
C ARG A 940 16.96 -22.33 -20.17
N LEU A 941 17.08 -23.39 -20.97
CA LEU A 941 18.11 -24.43 -20.77
C LEU A 941 19.46 -23.97 -21.33
N ARG A 942 19.47 -23.23 -22.45
CA ARG A 942 20.69 -22.64 -23.03
C ARG A 942 21.34 -21.63 -22.08
N SER A 943 20.56 -20.82 -21.38
CA SER A 943 21.03 -19.85 -20.37
C SER A 943 21.43 -20.46 -19.02
N VAL A 944 21.25 -21.77 -18.80
CA VAL A 944 21.88 -22.49 -17.67
C VAL A 944 23.33 -22.88 -18.00
N VAL A 945 23.63 -23.03 -19.30
CA VAL A 945 24.96 -23.38 -19.84
C VAL A 945 25.75 -22.14 -20.26
N ASP A 946 25.10 -20.98 -20.40
CA ASP A 946 25.71 -19.66 -20.59
C ASP A 946 25.53 -18.77 -19.33
N PRO A 947 26.50 -18.78 -18.39
CA PRO A 947 26.40 -18.07 -17.11
C PRO A 947 26.43 -16.54 -17.24
N LEU A 948 26.77 -16.01 -18.42
CA LEU A 948 26.96 -14.57 -18.67
C LEU A 948 25.76 -13.91 -19.39
N GLY A 949 24.70 -14.67 -19.71
CA GLY A 949 23.52 -14.16 -20.40
C GLY A 949 22.48 -13.45 -19.49
N GLY A 950 21.92 -12.34 -20.01
CA GLY A 950 20.63 -11.72 -19.65
C GLY A 950 20.31 -11.49 -18.17
N THR A 951 19.70 -12.49 -17.52
CA THR A 951 19.14 -12.40 -16.16
C THR A 951 20.19 -12.36 -15.05
N MET A 952 21.39 -12.92 -15.25
CA MET A 952 22.48 -12.83 -14.25
C MET A 952 23.16 -11.46 -14.26
N ALA A 953 23.33 -10.85 -15.44
CA ALA A 953 23.88 -9.51 -15.58
C ALA A 953 23.00 -8.46 -14.85
N LEU A 954 21.68 -8.58 -14.96
CA LEU A 954 20.73 -7.73 -14.24
C LEU A 954 20.83 -7.90 -12.71
N ARG A 955 20.99 -9.14 -12.21
CA ARG A 955 21.19 -9.41 -10.78
C ARG A 955 22.52 -8.89 -10.25
N LEU A 956 23.60 -8.99 -11.02
CA LEU A 956 24.91 -8.44 -10.63
C LEU A 956 24.85 -6.93 -10.47
N GLN A 957 24.20 -6.21 -11.40
CA GLN A 957 24.00 -4.77 -11.28
C GLN A 957 23.09 -4.40 -10.11
N LEU A 958 22.01 -5.16 -9.89
CA LEU A 958 21.15 -4.99 -8.72
C LEU A 958 21.91 -5.18 -7.40
N TRP A 959 22.80 -6.17 -7.32
CA TRP A 959 23.64 -6.41 -6.14
C TRP A 959 24.68 -5.30 -5.92
N GLN A 960 25.24 -4.76 -7.00
CA GLN A 960 26.13 -3.60 -6.92
C GLN A 960 25.39 -2.37 -6.39
N ALA A 961 24.19 -2.09 -6.90
CA ALA A 961 23.34 -1.00 -6.41
C ALA A 961 22.97 -1.19 -4.94
N ALA A 962 22.54 -2.40 -4.55
CA ALA A 962 22.22 -2.76 -3.17
C ALA A 962 23.44 -2.65 -2.23
N LEU A 963 24.63 -3.01 -2.70
CA LEU A 963 25.87 -2.87 -1.94
C LEU A 963 26.20 -1.39 -1.70
N ARG A 964 26.14 -0.54 -2.74
CA ARG A 964 26.36 0.90 -2.60
C ARG A 964 25.35 1.53 -1.64
N MET A 965 24.07 1.17 -1.77
CA MET A 965 23.02 1.58 -0.84
C MET A 965 23.31 1.14 0.61
N GLY A 966 23.83 -0.08 0.80
CA GLY A 966 24.25 -0.56 2.12
C GLY A 966 25.44 0.21 2.68
N LEU A 967 26.40 0.59 1.82
CA LEU A 967 27.56 1.39 2.21
C LEU A 967 27.17 2.82 2.59
N ASP A 968 26.17 3.40 1.93
CA ASP A 968 25.64 4.73 2.25
C ASP A 968 24.75 4.72 3.50
N HIS A 969 24.11 3.59 3.80
CA HIS A 969 23.25 3.40 4.98
C HIS A 969 23.69 2.21 5.87
N PRO A 970 24.91 2.20 6.43
CA PRO A 970 25.51 0.99 6.98
C PRO A 970 24.86 0.51 8.29
N LEU A 971 24.50 1.43 9.18
CA LEU A 971 24.03 1.10 10.53
C LEU A 971 22.56 0.67 10.57
N PHE A 972 21.70 1.37 9.82
CA PHE A 972 20.25 1.20 9.87
C PHE A 972 19.64 0.69 8.57
N GLY A 973 20.40 0.68 7.47
CA GLY A 973 19.84 0.43 6.15
C GLY A 973 18.84 1.51 5.74
N VAL A 974 17.97 1.17 4.79
CA VAL A 974 16.89 2.02 4.27
C VAL A 974 15.54 1.73 4.94
N GLY A 975 15.52 0.82 5.92
CA GLY A 975 14.33 0.42 6.65
C GLY A 975 13.51 -0.69 5.98
N PRO A 976 12.59 -1.33 6.72
CA PRO A 976 11.65 -2.29 6.16
C PRO A 976 10.87 -1.66 4.99
N ASP A 977 10.69 -2.42 3.92
CA ASP A 977 10.08 -2.02 2.64
C ASP A 977 10.74 -0.81 1.94
N GLY A 978 11.87 -0.31 2.46
CA GLY A 978 12.55 0.89 1.97
C GLY A 978 13.32 0.73 0.66
N PHE A 979 13.63 -0.52 0.26
CA PHE A 979 14.41 -0.79 -0.95
C PHE A 979 13.73 -0.25 -2.20
N LEU A 980 12.42 -0.45 -2.35
CA LEU A 980 11.65 0.00 -3.51
C LEU A 980 11.76 1.51 -3.73
N TYR A 981 11.77 2.29 -2.65
CA TYR A 981 11.76 3.75 -2.68
C TYR A 981 13.16 4.34 -2.84
N THR A 982 14.19 3.63 -2.38
CA THR A 982 15.57 4.10 -2.41
C THR A 982 16.31 3.63 -3.67
N TYR A 983 15.99 2.43 -4.18
CA TYR A 983 16.65 1.82 -5.33
C TYR A 983 16.75 2.70 -6.59
N PRO A 984 15.74 3.52 -6.95
CA PRO A 984 15.83 4.42 -8.10
C PRO A 984 17.05 5.36 -8.08
N ALA A 985 17.56 5.75 -6.91
CA ALA A 985 18.75 6.60 -6.80
C ALA A 985 20.08 5.87 -7.07
N TYR A 986 20.08 4.54 -7.05
CA TYR A 986 21.29 3.70 -7.14
C TYR A 986 21.36 2.87 -8.43
N ARG A 987 20.43 3.08 -9.37
CA ARG A 987 20.32 2.31 -10.63
C ARG A 987 21.29 2.83 -11.70
N GLU A 988 22.01 1.92 -12.35
CA GLU A 988 22.92 2.20 -13.47
C GLU A 988 22.77 1.14 -14.58
N GLY A 989 23.06 1.46 -15.84
CA GLY A 989 23.18 0.46 -16.92
C GLY A 989 21.87 -0.21 -17.36
N VAL A 990 21.81 -1.55 -17.36
CA VAL A 990 20.59 -2.30 -17.76
C VAL A 990 19.57 -2.44 -16.63
N ALA A 991 19.96 -2.06 -15.39
CA ALA A 991 19.11 -2.06 -14.21
C ALA A 991 17.88 -1.13 -14.33
N TRP A 992 17.92 -0.16 -15.26
CA TRP A 992 16.78 0.70 -15.62
C TRP A 992 15.56 -0.07 -16.16
N ARG A 993 15.76 -1.31 -16.63
CA ARG A 993 14.68 -2.17 -17.15
C ARG A 993 13.75 -2.70 -16.05
N GLU A 994 14.19 -2.69 -14.78
CA GLU A 994 13.36 -3.12 -13.64
C GLU A 994 13.36 -2.04 -12.53
N PRO A 995 12.72 -0.88 -12.74
CA PRO A 995 12.81 0.27 -11.83
C PRO A 995 12.06 0.09 -10.50
N PHE A 996 11.14 -0.88 -10.43
CA PHE A 996 10.26 -1.10 -9.28
C PHE A 996 10.56 -2.40 -8.52
N VAL A 997 11.83 -2.80 -8.48
CA VAL A 997 12.27 -3.97 -7.70
C VAL A 997 12.20 -3.62 -6.22
N SER A 998 11.56 -4.48 -5.42
CA SER A 998 11.35 -4.25 -3.99
C SER A 998 12.38 -4.95 -3.08
N HIS A 999 13.36 -5.66 -3.65
CA HIS A 999 14.42 -6.32 -2.90
C HIS A 999 15.63 -6.69 -3.76
N PRO A 1000 16.83 -6.81 -3.16
CA PRO A 1000 18.07 -7.05 -3.90
C PRO A 1000 18.26 -8.47 -4.45
N HIS A 1001 17.32 -9.39 -4.26
CA HIS A 1001 17.47 -10.82 -4.63
C HIS A 1001 18.72 -11.48 -3.99
N ASN A 1002 19.11 -11.04 -2.79
CA ASN A 1002 20.22 -11.61 -2.04
C ASN A 1002 19.93 -11.49 -0.54
N LEU A 1003 19.86 -12.62 0.16
CA LEU A 1003 19.47 -12.74 1.55
C LEU A 1003 20.30 -11.84 2.48
N ILE A 1004 21.61 -11.73 2.26
CA ILE A 1004 22.48 -10.96 3.14
C ILE A 1004 22.26 -9.46 2.93
N LEU A 1005 22.23 -9.02 1.66
CA LEU A 1005 21.97 -7.63 1.31
C LEU A 1005 20.57 -7.19 1.74
N ASP A 1006 19.58 -8.07 1.63
CA ASP A 1006 18.20 -7.78 2.00
C ASP A 1006 18.06 -7.54 3.53
N TYR A 1007 18.71 -8.39 4.35
CA TYR A 1007 18.77 -8.18 5.81
C TYR A 1007 19.54 -6.91 6.18
N TRP A 1008 20.61 -6.59 5.46
CA TRP A 1008 21.38 -5.36 5.69
C TRP A 1008 20.55 -4.12 5.37
N LEU A 1009 19.88 -4.09 4.22
CA LEU A 1009 19.13 -2.92 3.78
C LEU A 1009 17.86 -2.70 4.60
N ARG A 1010 17.20 -3.75 5.11
CA ARG A 1010 15.94 -3.61 5.86
C ARG A 1010 16.11 -3.40 7.36
N ALA A 1011 17.23 -3.84 7.94
CA ALA A 1011 17.46 -3.78 9.39
C ALA A 1011 18.89 -3.36 9.77
N GLY A 1012 19.66 -2.82 8.83
CA GLY A 1012 21.05 -2.43 9.03
C GLY A 1012 21.99 -3.60 9.29
N ILE A 1013 23.24 -3.30 9.66
CA ILE A 1013 24.24 -4.33 9.99
C ILE A 1013 23.78 -5.24 11.15
N MET A 1014 22.95 -4.72 12.06
CA MET A 1014 22.35 -5.50 13.14
C MET A 1014 21.39 -6.57 12.61
N GLY A 1015 20.74 -6.34 11.46
CA GLY A 1015 19.97 -7.33 10.71
C GLY A 1015 20.82 -8.50 10.24
N VAL A 1016 22.01 -8.22 9.70
CA VAL A 1016 22.97 -9.27 9.27
C VAL A 1016 23.45 -10.09 10.46
N ILE A 1017 23.73 -9.43 11.60
CA ILE A 1017 24.11 -10.12 12.85
C ILE A 1017 22.96 -11.01 13.35
N ALA A 1018 21.72 -10.52 13.31
CA ALA A 1018 20.54 -11.31 13.64
C ALA A 1018 20.39 -12.54 12.73
N LEU A 1019 20.61 -12.40 11.42
CA LEU A 1019 20.62 -13.52 10.47
C LEU A 1019 21.72 -14.53 10.82
N GLY A 1020 22.96 -14.08 11.04
CA GLY A 1020 24.06 -14.96 11.43
C GLY A 1020 23.79 -15.71 12.73
N TRP A 1021 23.22 -15.03 13.73
CA TRP A 1021 22.82 -15.66 14.99
C TRP A 1021 21.66 -16.64 14.81
N LEU A 1022 20.68 -16.32 13.97
CA LEU A 1022 19.59 -17.23 13.62
C LEU A 1022 20.13 -18.53 12.99
N LEU A 1023 21.02 -18.41 12.00
CA LEU A 1023 21.66 -19.55 11.34
C LEU A 1023 22.50 -20.38 12.32
N ALA A 1024 23.26 -19.73 13.20
CA ALA A 1024 24.03 -20.40 14.25
C ALA A 1024 23.14 -21.14 15.27
N ALA A 1025 21.99 -20.54 15.64
CA ALA A 1025 21.02 -21.17 16.53
C ALA A 1025 20.39 -22.42 15.90
N TRP A 1026 20.08 -22.36 14.60
CA TRP A 1026 19.64 -23.53 13.81
C TRP A 1026 20.72 -24.61 13.76
N GLY A 1027 21.95 -24.26 13.36
CA GLY A 1027 23.08 -25.17 13.27
C GLY A 1027 23.38 -25.86 14.61
N ARG A 1028 23.42 -25.09 15.70
CA ARG A 1028 23.60 -25.63 17.06
C ARG A 1028 22.46 -26.57 17.45
N SER A 1029 21.21 -26.22 17.15
CA SER A 1029 20.06 -27.07 17.49
C SER A 1029 20.05 -28.38 16.70
N ALA A 1030 20.42 -28.33 15.41
CA ALA A 1030 20.62 -29.52 14.58
C ALA A 1030 21.79 -30.38 15.08
N TRP A 1031 22.93 -29.76 15.42
CA TRP A 1031 24.10 -30.44 15.98
C TRP A 1031 23.79 -31.14 17.30
N LEU A 1032 23.06 -30.49 18.20
CA LEU A 1032 22.62 -31.10 19.47
C LEU A 1032 21.71 -32.31 19.24
N LEU A 1033 20.89 -32.30 18.19
CA LEU A 1033 20.10 -33.47 17.80
C LEU A 1033 21.00 -34.59 17.26
N ILE A 1034 22.04 -34.29 16.48
CA ILE A 1034 22.99 -35.30 15.98
C ILE A 1034 23.78 -35.91 17.15
N GLN A 1035 24.39 -35.08 18.02
CA GLN A 1035 25.22 -35.56 19.13
C GLN A 1035 24.46 -36.42 20.15
N LYS A 1036 23.22 -36.06 20.48
CA LYS A 1036 22.42 -36.81 21.46
C LYS A 1036 21.95 -38.17 20.93
N HIS A 1037 22.11 -38.44 19.64
CA HIS A 1037 21.58 -39.61 18.95
C HIS A 1037 22.66 -40.33 18.14
N GLY A 1038 23.82 -40.63 18.74
CA GLY A 1038 24.80 -41.57 18.17
C GLY A 1038 24.14 -42.88 17.67
N PRO A 1039 24.87 -43.75 16.93
CA PRO A 1039 24.30 -44.86 16.17
C PRO A 1039 23.21 -45.62 16.95
N ALA A 1040 22.03 -45.71 16.34
CA ALA A 1040 20.75 -45.85 17.02
C ALA A 1040 20.64 -47.05 17.99
N ARG A 1041 20.14 -46.80 19.22
CA ARG A 1041 19.60 -47.86 20.09
C ARG A 1041 18.17 -48.24 19.67
N PRO A 1042 17.79 -49.54 19.73
CA PRO A 1042 16.42 -49.99 19.44
C PRO A 1042 15.40 -49.25 20.31
N GLY A 1043 14.36 -48.67 19.70
CA GLY A 1043 13.29 -47.93 20.42
C GLY A 1043 13.34 -46.40 20.34
N THR A 1044 14.26 -45.81 19.57
CA THR A 1044 14.31 -44.35 19.38
C THR A 1044 13.12 -43.82 18.56
N SER A 1045 12.50 -42.72 19.03
CA SER A 1045 11.26 -42.13 18.48
C SER A 1045 11.36 -41.79 16.98
N ARG A 1046 10.27 -42.08 16.23
CA ARG A 1046 10.10 -41.71 14.80
C ARG A 1046 10.26 -40.20 14.53
N SER A 1047 10.12 -39.35 15.56
CA SER A 1047 10.24 -37.89 15.46
C SER A 1047 11.65 -37.37 15.20
N GLN A 1048 12.71 -38.15 15.44
CA GLN A 1048 14.11 -37.74 15.23
C GLN A 1048 14.49 -37.63 13.74
N LEU A 1049 13.75 -38.32 12.86
CA LEU A 1049 13.98 -38.31 11.42
C LEU A 1049 13.35 -37.09 10.72
N ILE A 1050 12.72 -36.19 11.47
CA ILE A 1050 12.26 -34.88 11.02
C ILE A 1050 13.45 -33.89 10.93
N ALA A 1051 14.50 -34.10 11.72
CA ALA A 1051 15.64 -33.20 11.79
C ALA A 1051 16.38 -33.02 10.44
N PRO A 1052 16.65 -34.09 9.66
CA PRO A 1052 17.19 -33.94 8.31
C PRO A 1052 16.26 -33.15 7.37
N GLY A 1053 14.95 -33.30 7.50
CA GLY A 1053 13.96 -32.51 6.74
C GLY A 1053 14.04 -31.01 7.07
N LEU A 1054 14.14 -30.66 8.36
CA LEU A 1054 14.34 -29.28 8.80
C LEU A 1054 15.68 -28.73 8.29
N ALA A 1055 16.76 -29.51 8.38
CA ALA A 1055 18.07 -29.11 7.84
C ALA A 1055 18.04 -28.90 6.31
N GLY A 1056 17.33 -29.75 5.57
CA GLY A 1056 17.09 -29.57 4.14
C GLY A 1056 16.26 -28.32 3.83
N SER A 1057 15.25 -28.02 4.66
CA SER A 1057 14.45 -26.79 4.57
C SER A 1057 15.30 -25.53 4.79
N LEU A 1058 16.20 -25.53 5.79
CA LEU A 1058 17.16 -24.46 6.01
C LEU A 1058 18.13 -24.30 4.83
N THR A 1059 18.61 -25.42 4.30
CA THR A 1059 19.50 -25.42 3.14
C THR A 1059 18.82 -24.76 1.95
N ASN A 1060 17.54 -25.07 1.71
CA ASN A 1060 16.75 -24.39 0.69
C ASN A 1060 16.61 -22.88 0.96
N PHE A 1061 16.26 -22.50 2.20
CA PHE A 1061 16.16 -21.10 2.63
C PHE A 1061 17.45 -20.30 2.32
N VAL A 1062 18.62 -20.86 2.65
CA VAL A 1062 19.91 -20.19 2.40
C VAL A 1062 20.23 -20.19 0.91
N VAL A 1063 20.26 -21.36 0.25
CA VAL A 1063 20.70 -21.49 -1.15
C VAL A 1063 19.80 -20.71 -2.11
N HIS A 1064 18.48 -20.79 -1.95
CA HIS A 1064 17.56 -20.01 -2.78
C HIS A 1064 17.67 -18.52 -2.46
N GLY A 1065 17.90 -18.18 -1.18
CA GLY A 1065 18.08 -16.80 -0.73
C GLY A 1065 19.32 -16.11 -1.26
N LEU A 1066 20.33 -16.84 -1.72
CA LEU A 1066 21.48 -16.22 -2.39
C LEU A 1066 21.14 -15.60 -3.74
N VAL A 1067 19.99 -15.95 -4.33
CA VAL A 1067 19.59 -15.52 -5.68
C VAL A 1067 18.14 -15.01 -5.78
N ASP A 1068 17.41 -14.93 -4.67
CA ASP A 1068 16.03 -14.44 -4.61
C ASP A 1068 15.61 -14.00 -3.19
N ASN A 1069 14.41 -13.42 -3.03
CA ASN A 1069 13.87 -13.00 -1.73
C ASN A 1069 13.43 -14.20 -0.88
N SER A 1070 14.21 -14.50 0.15
CA SER A 1070 14.00 -15.70 0.96
C SER A 1070 13.47 -15.43 2.38
N TYR A 1071 13.28 -14.19 2.79
CA TYR A 1071 12.75 -13.94 4.14
C TYR A 1071 11.66 -12.87 4.18
N PHE A 1072 11.82 -11.75 3.49
CA PHE A 1072 10.95 -10.59 3.65
C PHE A 1072 9.65 -10.70 2.82
N LEU A 1073 8.98 -11.84 2.96
CA LEU A 1073 7.63 -12.11 2.51
C LEU A 1073 6.89 -12.78 3.67
N PRO A 1074 5.62 -12.41 3.96
CA PRO A 1074 4.93 -12.86 5.16
C PRO A 1074 4.95 -14.38 5.34
N ASP A 1075 4.53 -15.12 4.33
CA ASP A 1075 4.48 -16.58 4.32
C ASP A 1075 5.86 -17.23 4.51
N LEU A 1076 6.91 -16.69 3.88
CA LEU A 1076 8.28 -17.17 3.99
C LEU A 1076 8.86 -16.94 5.39
N ALA A 1077 8.60 -15.78 6.00
CA ALA A 1077 8.95 -15.48 7.39
C ALA A 1077 8.22 -16.43 8.36
N TYR A 1078 6.92 -16.62 8.17
CA TYR A 1078 6.12 -17.57 8.98
C TYR A 1078 6.66 -18.99 8.89
N VAL A 1079 7.02 -19.50 7.70
CA VAL A 1079 7.62 -20.83 7.53
C VAL A 1079 8.98 -20.93 8.23
N CYS A 1080 9.80 -19.88 8.18
CA CYS A 1080 11.10 -19.83 8.87
C CYS A 1080 10.94 -20.00 10.39
N TRP A 1081 10.09 -19.18 11.01
CA TRP A 1081 9.87 -19.22 12.46
C TRP A 1081 9.05 -20.43 12.92
N ALA A 1082 8.13 -20.92 12.10
CA ALA A 1082 7.43 -22.18 12.36
C ALA A 1082 8.42 -23.36 12.41
N SER A 1083 9.35 -23.43 11.44
CA SER A 1083 10.37 -24.47 11.39
C SER A 1083 11.35 -24.39 12.57
N ALA A 1084 11.74 -23.18 12.98
CA ALA A 1084 12.51 -22.96 14.22
C ALA A 1084 11.74 -23.45 15.46
N GLY A 1085 10.43 -23.17 15.53
CA GLY A 1085 9.54 -23.65 16.59
C GLY A 1085 9.48 -25.18 16.66
N VAL A 1086 9.30 -25.84 15.51
CA VAL A 1086 9.34 -27.32 15.41
C VAL A 1086 10.68 -27.85 15.94
N LEU A 1087 11.79 -27.22 15.55
CA LEU A 1087 13.13 -27.62 15.99
C LEU A 1087 13.31 -27.51 17.50
N ILE A 1088 12.82 -26.42 18.13
CA ILE A 1088 12.85 -26.28 19.60
C ILE A 1088 12.04 -27.38 20.28
N VAL A 1089 10.80 -27.61 19.81
CA VAL A 1089 9.91 -28.63 20.40
C VAL A 1089 10.57 -30.01 20.27
N LEU A 1090 11.23 -30.30 19.14
CA LEU A 1090 11.98 -31.53 18.93
C LEU A 1090 13.16 -31.67 19.91
N VAL A 1091 13.99 -30.64 20.05
CA VAL A 1091 15.14 -30.64 20.98
C VAL A 1091 14.70 -30.85 22.44
N GLN A 1092 13.62 -30.18 22.89
CA GLN A 1092 13.13 -30.29 24.26
C GLN A 1092 12.74 -31.73 24.64
N HIS A 1093 12.11 -32.46 23.72
CA HIS A 1093 11.69 -33.85 23.97
C HIS A 1093 12.84 -34.86 24.01
N THR A 1094 13.99 -34.51 23.43
CA THR A 1094 15.19 -35.36 23.48
C THR A 1094 15.98 -35.18 24.78
N SER A 1095 15.70 -34.13 25.56
CA SER A 1095 16.40 -33.83 26.82
C SER A 1095 15.80 -34.45 28.09
N THR A 1096 14.60 -35.02 28.01
CA THR A 1096 13.85 -35.53 29.18
C THR A 1096 13.97 -37.04 29.40
N SER A 1097 14.71 -37.77 28.57
CA SER A 1097 15.04 -39.19 28.81
C SER A 1097 16.32 -39.34 29.64
N ARG A 1098 16.22 -39.22 30.97
CA ARG A 1098 17.25 -39.79 31.87
C ARG A 1098 17.14 -41.33 31.80
N PRO A 1099 18.25 -42.08 31.79
CA PRO A 1099 18.20 -43.53 31.89
C PRO A 1099 17.60 -43.91 33.25
N ALA A 1100 16.66 -44.86 33.24
CA ALA A 1100 16.18 -45.49 34.46
C ALA A 1100 17.40 -46.06 35.21
N ALA A 1101 17.50 -45.77 36.51
CA ALA A 1101 18.48 -46.42 37.37
C ALA A 1101 18.35 -47.93 37.21
N LYS A 1102 19.48 -48.63 37.03
CA LYS A 1102 19.55 -50.10 37.08
C LYS A 1102 18.84 -50.54 38.36
N ALA A 1103 17.75 -51.29 38.21
CA ALA A 1103 17.19 -52.05 39.31
C ALA A 1103 18.28 -53.02 39.79
N THR A 1104 18.76 -52.80 41.01
CA THR A 1104 19.61 -53.74 41.74
C THR A 1104 18.85 -55.05 41.90
N ALA A 1105 19.48 -56.16 41.52
CA ALA A 1105 18.96 -57.51 41.75
C ALA A 1105 18.73 -57.73 43.26
N PRO A 1106 17.68 -58.48 43.67
CA PRO A 1106 17.50 -58.84 45.07
C PRO A 1106 18.59 -59.83 45.53
N PRO A 1107 18.99 -59.81 46.81
CA PRO A 1107 19.96 -60.77 47.34
C PRO A 1107 19.35 -62.18 47.42
N PRO A 1108 20.17 -63.25 47.40
CA PRO A 1108 19.68 -64.61 47.54
C PRO A 1108 19.12 -64.83 48.95
N ALA A 1109 17.98 -65.53 49.03
CA ALA A 1109 17.36 -65.91 50.28
C ALA A 1109 18.22 -66.96 51.01
N VAL A 1110 18.52 -66.67 52.28
CA VAL A 1110 19.10 -67.61 53.24
C VAL A 1110 18.01 -68.64 53.60
N VAL A 1111 18.37 -69.91 53.47
CA VAL A 1111 17.64 -71.04 54.03
C VAL A 1111 18.07 -71.17 55.49
N GLU A 1112 17.15 -70.97 56.43
CA GLU A 1112 17.28 -71.49 57.79
C GLU A 1112 16.10 -72.41 58.09
N SER A 1113 16.47 -73.58 58.58
CA SER A 1113 15.66 -74.72 58.99
C SER A 1113 14.85 -74.46 60.27
N ALA A 1114 13.58 -74.85 60.25
CA ALA A 1114 12.91 -75.67 61.27
C ALA A 1114 11.53 -76.10 60.75
#